data_AF-A0A969H6H2-F1
#
_entry.id   AF-A0A969H6H2-F1
#
_cell.length_a   1.000
_cell.length_b   1.000
_cell.length_c   1.000
_cell.angle_alpha   90.00
_cell.angle_beta   90.00
_cell.angle_gamma   90.00
#
_symmetry.space_group_name_H-M   'P 1'
#
loop_
_entity.id
_entity.type
_entity.pdbx_description
1 polymer ?
#
loop_
_entity_poly.entity_id
_entity_poly.type
_entity_poly.pdbx_seq_one_letter_code
_entity_poly.pdbx_strand_id
1 'polypeptide(L)'
;MELAQIIKIARGDEPADLLLRNGRILNVFTGEIIPTNIAIAQSRIVGLGDYEAHQAVDLGGRYVAPGLIDSHVHIESAMVPPPEFARAVVPRGTTTVVTDPHEIANVLGLEGIRYMLAMAKYNPLSVYVNAPSCVPSTHMETTGAALAWYDLEPLLHEPFVIGLAEVMNFPGVVAGDEGVLNKIRSFRSKVKDGHCPGLLGRNLNAYVGVGIGSDHECTTVEEALEKLRLGMVIFIREATNAHNLKPLLPLITPENAHRLCFCTDDRQPADLLDEGHIDFMLRTAIAGGVPPLTAFRMATLNPAEYFRLNDRGAIAPSRRADLMVFSDLQAPVAELVYRGGHLVAQDGVALPWERPARRTVLRSSMNVDWSKVNLRLPVEGAQVRIMGAVRDQLITHHLIEPTPQADGHVVADLSRDILKMAVIERHLATGRVGELLSQPGFGFHNQPEAGHIIANLIDSARQFRRVVELVPNSPAFPTFNLQPSNLPTSLDLNRAYLETIEQGIMAAQYLRSWEAASGDMPTASPDNTANPDPSGAVLITPATTFLVSNRPVDYQFWLDAGSSGWWERIAQPLTHPYILTADWEPGRPWTDADEVAGQRDRLYRLVLGLTRRCRQHIFIVNSEVGEQGYEQRGQLLVALQQMLRQMQREETDEKQIE
;
A
#
# COMPACT_ATOMS: atom_id res chain seq x y z
N MET A 1 -8.16 5.52 34.58
CA MET A 1 -7.95 5.00 35.94
C MET A 1 -7.52 6.13 36.86
N GLU A 2 -8.05 6.19 38.07
CA GLU A 2 -7.51 7.07 39.11
C GLU A 2 -6.12 6.59 39.54
N LEU A 3 -5.20 7.52 39.83
CA LEU A 3 -3.82 7.17 40.21
C LEU A 3 -3.76 6.24 41.43
N ALA A 4 -4.66 6.44 42.39
CA ALA A 4 -4.76 5.60 43.58
C ALA A 4 -5.07 4.14 43.24
N GLN A 5 -5.92 3.90 42.23
CA GLN A 5 -6.26 2.55 41.79
C GLN A 5 -5.07 1.88 41.08
N ILE A 6 -4.34 2.61 40.23
CA ILE A 6 -3.11 2.09 39.61
C ILE A 6 -2.12 1.63 40.68
N ILE A 7 -1.92 2.43 41.74
CA ILE A 7 -0.98 2.10 42.82
C ILE A 7 -1.40 0.82 43.55
N LYS A 8 -2.68 0.67 43.88
CA LYS A 8 -3.16 -0.54 44.56
C LYS A 8 -2.91 -1.81 43.72
N ILE A 9 -3.26 -1.78 42.44
CA ILE A 9 -3.04 -2.91 41.53
C ILE A 9 -1.53 -3.16 41.37
N ALA A 10 -0.72 -2.11 41.19
CA ALA A 10 0.72 -2.23 41.03
C ALA A 10 1.44 -2.74 42.30
N ARG A 11 0.88 -2.54 43.50
CA ARG A 11 1.37 -3.15 44.75
C ARG A 11 0.88 -4.59 44.96
N GLY A 12 -0.10 -5.04 44.17
CA GLY A 12 -0.76 -6.33 44.34
C GLY A 12 -1.87 -6.35 45.39
N ASP A 13 -2.38 -5.19 45.82
CA ASP A 13 -3.49 -5.11 46.78
C ASP A 13 -4.86 -5.42 46.13
N GLU A 14 -4.95 -5.24 44.80
CA GLU A 14 -6.12 -5.51 43.98
C GLU A 14 -5.66 -6.26 42.71
N PRO A 15 -6.50 -7.16 42.15
CA PRO A 15 -6.13 -7.92 40.95
C PRO A 15 -5.99 -7.02 39.72
N ALA A 16 -5.09 -7.39 38.80
CA ALA A 16 -4.99 -6.79 37.48
C ALA A 16 -6.12 -7.30 36.55
N ASP A 17 -6.32 -6.64 35.41
CA ASP A 17 -7.31 -7.09 34.43
C ASP A 17 -6.81 -8.32 33.67
N LEU A 18 -5.55 -8.29 33.23
CA LEU A 18 -4.91 -9.36 32.46
C LEU A 18 -3.49 -9.62 32.97
N LEU A 19 -3.13 -10.89 33.11
CA LEU A 19 -1.77 -11.36 33.35
C LEU A 19 -1.28 -12.20 32.17
N LEU A 20 -0.22 -11.74 31.49
CA LEU A 20 0.50 -12.54 30.50
C LEU A 20 1.61 -13.31 31.22
N ARG A 21 1.49 -14.63 31.32
CA ARG A 21 2.37 -15.50 32.10
C ARG A 21 3.49 -16.09 31.26
N ASN A 22 4.61 -16.43 31.91
CA ASN A 22 5.74 -17.17 31.33
C ASN A 22 6.30 -16.51 30.05
N GLY A 23 6.45 -15.19 30.03
CA GLY A 23 7.05 -14.46 28.91
C GLY A 23 8.56 -14.25 29.08
N ARG A 24 9.28 -14.08 27.97
CA ARG A 24 10.67 -13.59 27.93
C ARG A 24 10.68 -12.15 27.39
N ILE A 25 10.67 -11.18 28.29
CA ILE A 25 10.55 -9.75 27.95
C ILE A 25 11.85 -9.23 27.36
N LEU A 26 11.77 -8.61 26.17
CA LEU A 26 12.86 -7.82 25.61
C LEU A 26 12.89 -6.46 26.30
N ASN A 27 13.79 -6.30 27.26
CA ASN A 27 13.97 -5.02 27.94
C ASN A 27 14.85 -4.10 27.08
N VAL A 28 14.19 -3.28 26.25
CA VAL A 28 14.85 -2.34 25.35
C VAL A 28 15.64 -1.24 26.07
N PHE A 29 15.44 -1.01 27.37
CA PHE A 29 16.27 -0.08 28.14
C PHE A 29 17.64 -0.69 28.48
N THR A 30 17.66 -1.89 29.07
CA THR A 30 18.89 -2.52 29.57
C THR A 30 19.58 -3.41 28.54
N GLY A 31 18.87 -3.83 27.50
CA GLY A 31 19.37 -4.80 26.52
C GLY A 31 19.31 -6.25 26.99
N GLU A 32 18.55 -6.54 28.06
CA GLU A 32 18.39 -7.86 28.63
C GLU A 32 17.11 -8.56 28.18
N ILE A 33 17.10 -9.88 28.28
CA ILE A 33 15.89 -10.70 28.12
C ILE A 33 15.51 -11.24 29.50
N ILE A 34 14.34 -10.82 29.99
CA ILE A 34 13.93 -11.08 31.38
C ILE A 34 12.75 -12.06 31.39
N PRO A 35 12.91 -13.29 31.92
CA PRO A 35 11.80 -14.21 32.14
C PRO A 35 10.91 -13.71 33.27
N THR A 36 9.67 -13.34 32.97
CA THR A 36 8.70 -12.86 33.97
C THR A 36 7.28 -12.79 33.38
N ASN A 37 6.29 -12.39 34.19
CA ASN A 37 4.93 -12.14 33.74
C ASN A 37 4.68 -10.62 33.59
N ILE A 38 3.67 -10.26 32.80
CA ILE A 38 3.26 -8.86 32.58
C ILE A 38 1.85 -8.68 33.11
N ALA A 39 1.69 -7.85 34.14
CA ALA A 39 0.38 -7.47 34.67
C ALA A 39 -0.11 -6.20 33.98
N ILE A 40 -1.36 -6.24 33.50
CA ILE A 40 -1.99 -5.19 32.69
C ILE A 40 -3.31 -4.79 33.35
N ALA A 41 -3.52 -3.48 33.50
CA ALA A 41 -4.80 -2.92 33.89
C ALA A 41 -5.20 -1.78 32.92
N GLN A 42 -6.45 -1.83 32.48
CA GLN A 42 -7.01 -1.06 31.38
C GLN A 42 -6.12 -1.20 30.14
N SER A 43 -5.45 -0.12 29.74
CA SER A 43 -4.54 -0.12 28.60
C SER A 43 -3.06 -0.09 28.98
N ARG A 44 -2.72 -0.22 30.27
CA ARG A 44 -1.36 0.02 30.77
C ARG A 44 -0.79 -1.20 31.46
N ILE A 45 0.52 -1.37 31.31
CA ILE A 45 1.32 -2.27 32.13
C ILE A 45 1.39 -1.65 33.53
N VAL A 46 1.00 -2.41 34.54
CA VAL A 46 1.03 -1.97 35.95
C VAL A 46 2.19 -2.57 36.72
N GLY A 47 2.72 -3.72 36.28
CA GLY A 47 3.79 -4.40 36.97
C GLY A 47 4.37 -5.56 36.15
N LEU A 48 5.58 -5.97 36.56
CA LEU A 48 6.25 -7.19 36.09
C LEU A 48 6.45 -8.12 37.29
N GLY A 49 6.25 -9.41 37.10
CA GLY A 49 6.32 -10.42 38.17
C GLY A 49 5.00 -11.12 38.44
N ASP A 50 4.86 -11.74 39.60
CA ASP A 50 3.65 -12.47 39.97
C ASP A 50 2.58 -11.51 40.51
N TYR A 51 1.38 -11.55 39.91
CA TYR A 51 0.21 -10.77 40.29
C TYR A 51 -1.03 -11.67 40.25
N GLU A 52 -2.04 -11.34 41.06
CA GLU A 52 -3.39 -11.84 40.81
C GLU A 52 -4.03 -11.05 39.66
N ALA A 53 -4.83 -11.71 38.82
CA ALA A 53 -5.54 -11.06 37.73
C ALA A 53 -6.88 -11.75 37.42
N HIS A 54 -7.82 -10.99 36.87
CA HIS A 54 -9.11 -11.50 36.43
C HIS A 54 -9.00 -12.47 35.26
N GLN A 55 -8.07 -12.22 34.34
CA GLN A 55 -7.73 -13.11 33.24
C GLN A 55 -6.23 -13.41 33.24
N ALA A 56 -5.86 -14.64 32.90
CA ALA A 56 -4.48 -15.04 32.71
C ALA A 56 -4.30 -15.79 31.38
N VAL A 57 -3.24 -15.46 30.64
CA VAL A 57 -2.87 -16.12 29.38
C VAL A 57 -1.43 -16.61 29.50
N ASP A 58 -1.19 -17.89 29.29
CA ASP A 58 0.17 -18.45 29.28
C ASP A 58 0.82 -18.25 27.91
N LEU A 59 1.97 -17.58 27.88
CA LEU A 59 2.74 -17.35 26.66
C LEU A 59 3.71 -18.51 26.35
N GLY A 60 3.85 -19.50 27.22
CA GLY A 60 4.62 -20.73 26.95
C GLY A 60 6.12 -20.49 26.74
N GLY A 61 6.70 -19.48 27.38
CA GLY A 61 8.10 -19.12 27.21
C GLY A 61 8.39 -18.29 25.96
N ARG A 62 7.38 -17.79 25.23
CA ARG A 62 7.60 -16.92 24.06
C ARG A 62 8.25 -15.59 24.44
N TYR A 63 8.91 -14.97 23.47
CA TYR A 63 9.44 -13.62 23.61
C TYR A 63 8.31 -12.59 23.56
N VAL A 64 8.49 -11.49 24.28
CA VAL A 64 7.58 -10.34 24.25
C VAL A 64 8.39 -9.07 24.02
N ALA A 65 8.09 -8.37 22.93
CA ALA A 65 8.63 -7.06 22.61
C ALA A 65 7.54 -5.97 22.71
N PRO A 66 7.92 -4.69 22.87
CA PRO A 66 6.98 -3.60 22.61
C PRO A 66 6.48 -3.69 21.17
N GLY A 67 5.24 -3.25 20.92
CA GLY A 67 4.70 -3.16 19.56
C GLY A 67 5.54 -2.23 18.69
N LEU A 68 5.72 -2.60 17.42
CA LEU A 68 6.60 -1.91 16.48
C LEU A 68 6.00 -0.53 16.12
N ILE A 69 6.89 0.43 15.88
CA ILE A 69 6.56 1.81 15.51
C ILE A 69 7.24 2.14 14.19
N ASP A 70 6.43 2.54 13.21
CA ASP A 70 6.95 3.15 11.98
C ASP A 70 7.16 4.65 12.19
N SER A 71 8.39 5.11 12.02
CA SER A 71 8.75 6.51 12.23
C SER A 71 8.32 7.44 11.11
N HIS A 72 8.05 6.93 9.90
CA HIS A 72 7.65 7.73 8.75
C HIS A 72 6.96 6.87 7.67
N VAL A 73 5.71 7.18 7.35
CA VAL A 73 4.94 6.43 6.33
C VAL A 73 3.92 7.30 5.58
N HIS A 74 3.72 7.00 4.31
CA HIS A 74 2.59 7.51 3.51
C HIS A 74 1.53 6.41 3.38
N ILE A 75 0.47 6.47 4.19
CA ILE A 75 -0.60 5.45 4.13
C ILE A 75 -1.27 5.43 2.75
N GLU A 76 -1.30 6.58 2.06
CA GLU A 76 -1.81 6.71 0.70
C GLU A 76 -1.08 5.82 -0.30
N SER A 77 0.21 5.56 -0.12
CA SER A 77 1.03 4.72 -0.99
C SER A 77 0.66 3.24 -0.88
N ALA A 78 0.01 2.83 0.22
CA ALA A 78 -0.63 1.53 0.35
C ALA A 78 -2.00 1.46 -0.37
N MET A 79 -2.44 2.54 -1.04
CA MET A 79 -3.66 2.60 -1.87
C MET A 79 -4.97 2.23 -1.14
N VAL A 80 -4.96 2.29 0.19
CA VAL A 80 -6.09 1.90 1.04
C VAL A 80 -6.31 2.92 2.16
N PRO A 81 -7.52 3.03 2.73
CA PRO A 81 -7.75 3.92 3.86
C PRO A 81 -7.08 3.37 5.14
N PRO A 82 -6.86 4.22 6.17
CA PRO A 82 -6.21 3.82 7.43
C PRO A 82 -6.73 2.53 8.11
N PRO A 83 -8.04 2.20 8.11
CA PRO A 83 -8.52 0.93 8.68
C PRO A 83 -8.00 -0.31 7.95
N GLU A 84 -7.91 -0.25 6.62
CA GLU A 84 -7.44 -1.37 5.80
C GLU A 84 -5.90 -1.46 5.86
N PHE A 85 -5.22 -0.32 5.93
CA PHE A 85 -3.79 -0.29 6.27
C PHE A 85 -3.53 -0.96 7.64
N ALA A 86 -4.35 -0.66 8.66
CA ALA A 86 -4.26 -1.32 9.96
C ALA A 86 -4.49 -2.85 9.87
N ARG A 87 -5.41 -3.33 9.02
CA ARG A 87 -5.57 -4.77 8.77
C ARG A 87 -4.30 -5.43 8.26
N ALA A 88 -3.54 -4.73 7.42
CA ALA A 88 -2.33 -5.27 6.80
C ALA A 88 -1.13 -5.31 7.78
N VAL A 89 -0.95 -4.26 8.61
CA VAL A 89 0.28 -4.09 9.40
C VAL A 89 0.18 -4.54 10.86
N VAL A 90 -1.01 -4.48 11.47
CA VAL A 90 -1.19 -4.89 12.87
C VAL A 90 -0.87 -6.37 13.09
N PRO A 91 -1.29 -7.31 12.22
CA PRO A 91 -0.95 -8.72 12.41
C PRO A 91 0.54 -9.04 12.32
N ARG A 92 1.34 -8.09 11.83
CA ARG A 92 2.79 -8.20 11.72
C ARG A 92 3.51 -7.58 12.93
N GLY A 93 2.78 -7.05 13.90
CA GLY A 93 3.33 -6.50 15.14
C GLY A 93 3.45 -4.97 15.19
N THR A 94 3.09 -4.26 14.11
CA THR A 94 3.08 -2.78 14.11
C THR A 94 1.86 -2.26 14.85
N THR A 95 2.06 -1.44 15.89
CA THR A 95 0.98 -0.89 16.73
C THR A 95 0.90 0.63 16.70
N THR A 96 1.92 1.29 16.15
CA THR A 96 1.96 2.75 15.96
C THR A 96 2.61 3.11 14.63
N VAL A 97 2.07 4.14 13.96
CA VAL A 97 2.71 4.78 12.81
C VAL A 97 2.64 6.29 12.94
N VAL A 98 3.65 6.99 12.41
CA VAL A 98 3.63 8.43 12.20
C VAL A 98 3.54 8.69 10.70
N THR A 99 2.39 9.17 10.25
CA THR A 99 2.12 9.36 8.82
C THR A 99 2.25 10.82 8.40
N ASP A 100 2.82 11.03 7.23
CA ASP A 100 2.69 12.28 6.47
C ASP A 100 1.61 12.11 5.39
N PRO A 101 0.43 12.73 5.55
CA PRO A 101 -0.64 12.64 4.58
C PRO A 101 -0.48 13.67 3.44
N HIS A 102 0.74 13.90 2.95
CA HIS A 102 0.99 14.93 1.94
C HIS A 102 0.33 14.61 0.60
N GLU A 103 0.07 13.34 0.29
CA GLU A 103 -0.52 12.93 -0.98
C GLU A 103 -1.97 13.40 -1.06
N ILE A 104 -2.76 13.05 -0.06
CA ILE A 104 -4.15 13.51 0.02
C ILE A 104 -4.23 15.02 0.27
N ALA A 105 -3.24 15.63 0.94
CA ALA A 105 -3.18 17.07 1.14
C ALA A 105 -2.91 17.82 -0.18
N ASN A 106 -2.06 17.29 -1.07
CA ASN A 106 -1.86 17.86 -2.40
C ASN A 106 -3.15 17.82 -3.25
N VAL A 107 -4.02 16.83 -3.04
CA VAL A 107 -5.30 16.71 -3.76
C VAL A 107 -6.43 17.54 -3.11
N LEU A 108 -6.55 17.52 -1.79
CA LEU A 108 -7.73 18.01 -1.06
C LEU A 108 -7.42 19.08 0.00
N GLY A 109 -6.15 19.38 0.24
CA GLY A 109 -5.71 20.31 1.28
C GLY A 109 -6.07 19.82 2.68
N LEU A 110 -6.52 20.76 3.53
CA LEU A 110 -6.89 20.47 4.92
C LEU A 110 -8.06 19.47 5.04
N GLU A 111 -8.92 19.36 4.03
CA GLU A 111 -9.98 18.34 3.97
C GLU A 111 -9.39 16.92 3.95
N GLY A 112 -8.34 16.71 3.15
CA GLY A 112 -7.62 15.43 3.07
C GLY A 112 -6.96 15.05 4.40
N ILE A 113 -6.28 16.01 5.03
CA ILE A 113 -5.64 15.80 6.34
C ILE A 113 -6.70 15.43 7.41
N ARG A 114 -7.84 16.13 7.42
CA ARG A 114 -8.95 15.84 8.34
C ARG A 114 -9.58 14.48 8.06
N TYR A 115 -9.66 14.06 6.80
CA TYR A 115 -10.09 12.72 6.45
C TYR A 115 -9.17 11.66 7.05
N MET A 116 -7.84 11.82 6.92
CA MET A 116 -6.87 10.88 7.51
C MET A 116 -7.01 10.80 9.03
N LEU A 117 -7.09 11.96 9.71
CA LEU A 117 -7.33 12.03 11.16
C LEU A 117 -8.67 11.40 11.58
N ALA A 118 -9.73 11.57 10.78
CA ALA A 118 -11.03 10.98 11.06
C ALA A 118 -11.01 9.46 10.85
N MET A 119 -10.35 8.99 9.79
CA MET A 119 -10.28 7.59 9.43
C MET A 119 -9.36 6.77 10.33
N ALA A 120 -8.33 7.40 10.90
CA ALA A 120 -7.44 6.85 11.91
C ALA A 120 -8.13 6.44 13.22
N LYS A 121 -9.28 7.04 13.56
CA LYS A 121 -9.97 6.78 14.84
C LYS A 121 -10.57 5.38 14.89
N TYR A 122 -10.52 4.79 16.09
CA TYR A 122 -11.09 3.48 16.44
C TYR A 122 -10.48 2.27 15.71
N ASN A 123 -9.27 2.41 15.16
CA ASN A 123 -8.53 1.27 14.61
C ASN A 123 -7.65 0.60 15.67
N PRO A 124 -7.28 -0.68 15.49
CA PRO A 124 -6.30 -1.39 16.31
C PRO A 124 -4.86 -0.93 16.05
N LEU A 125 -4.68 0.23 15.40
CA LEU A 125 -3.40 0.89 15.12
C LEU A 125 -3.45 2.32 15.66
N SER A 126 -2.36 2.79 16.27
CA SER A 126 -2.22 4.19 16.65
C SER A 126 -1.63 4.97 15.47
N VAL A 127 -2.39 5.89 14.90
CA VAL A 127 -1.94 6.72 13.79
C VAL A 127 -1.76 8.14 14.30
N TYR A 128 -0.52 8.62 14.28
CA TYR A 128 -0.19 10.03 14.49
C TYR A 128 0.13 10.68 13.16
N VAL A 129 -0.12 11.98 13.06
CA VAL A 129 0.08 12.76 11.85
C VAL A 129 1.20 13.76 12.08
N ASN A 130 2.13 13.85 11.13
CA ASN A 130 2.92 15.05 10.95
C ASN A 130 2.22 15.92 9.89
N ALA A 131 2.12 17.23 10.10
CA ALA A 131 1.41 18.11 9.17
C ALA A 131 2.21 18.29 7.87
N PRO A 132 1.63 18.06 6.68
CA PRO A 132 2.32 18.18 5.39
C PRO A 132 3.02 19.52 5.21
N SER A 133 4.32 19.49 4.97
CA SER A 133 5.13 20.72 4.92
C SER A 133 5.13 21.38 3.54
N CYS A 134 5.00 20.60 2.47
CA CYS A 134 5.18 21.04 1.08
C CYS A 134 3.96 20.69 0.22
N VAL A 135 2.93 21.56 0.29
CA VAL A 135 1.73 21.50 -0.54
C VAL A 135 1.54 22.87 -1.21
N PRO A 136 1.83 23.02 -2.52
CA PRO A 136 2.50 22.05 -3.40
C PRO A 136 3.97 21.79 -3.02
N SER A 137 4.56 20.76 -3.61
CA SER A 137 5.99 20.44 -3.47
C SER A 137 6.88 21.50 -4.14
N THR A 138 6.39 22.07 -5.25
CA THR A 138 7.06 23.12 -6.03
C THR A 138 6.09 24.19 -6.54
N HIS A 139 6.60 25.38 -6.82
CA HIS A 139 5.83 26.45 -7.44
C HIS A 139 5.56 26.20 -8.95
N MET A 140 6.20 25.18 -9.53
CA MET A 140 6.12 24.87 -10.97
C MET A 140 4.92 23.98 -11.33
N GLU A 141 4.23 23.40 -10.35
CA GLU A 141 3.12 22.46 -10.58
C GLU A 141 1.74 23.06 -10.29
N THR A 142 0.69 22.34 -10.70
CA THR A 142 -0.70 22.66 -10.32
C THR A 142 -1.28 21.49 -9.53
N THR A 143 -1.56 21.74 -8.25
CA THR A 143 -2.13 20.78 -7.30
C THR A 143 -3.58 21.14 -6.96
N GLY A 144 -4.28 20.23 -6.28
CA GLY A 144 -5.65 20.46 -5.82
C GLY A 144 -5.76 21.39 -4.60
N ALA A 145 -4.63 21.68 -3.94
CA ALA A 145 -4.54 22.64 -2.84
C ALA A 145 -3.15 23.28 -2.74
N ALA A 146 -3.10 24.44 -2.07
CA ALA A 146 -1.88 25.06 -1.57
C ALA A 146 -2.09 25.35 -0.08
N LEU A 147 -1.13 24.98 0.77
CA LEU A 147 -1.19 25.17 2.21
C LEU A 147 -0.04 26.06 2.66
N ALA A 148 -0.37 27.24 3.17
CA ALA A 148 0.56 28.13 3.85
C ALA A 148 0.65 27.78 5.35
N TRP A 149 1.53 28.47 6.08
CA TRP A 149 1.72 28.21 7.52
C TRP A 149 0.44 28.44 8.34
N TYR A 150 -0.35 29.46 8.02
CA TYR A 150 -1.61 29.77 8.70
C TYR A 150 -2.73 28.75 8.42
N ASP A 151 -2.67 28.02 7.30
CA ASP A 151 -3.62 26.94 7.01
C ASP A 151 -3.34 25.69 7.87
N LEU A 152 -2.08 25.52 8.30
CA LEU A 152 -1.64 24.42 9.15
C LEU A 152 -1.78 24.72 10.65
N GLU A 153 -1.85 26.00 11.05
CA GLU A 153 -1.99 26.38 12.46
C GLU A 153 -3.15 25.69 13.21
N PRO A 154 -4.34 25.50 12.61
CA PRO A 154 -5.42 24.76 13.28
C PRO A 154 -5.02 23.35 13.72
N LEU A 155 -4.05 22.72 13.04
CA LEU A 155 -3.55 21.39 13.37
C LEU A 155 -2.63 21.38 14.60
N LEU A 156 -2.09 22.52 15.03
CA LEU A 156 -1.18 22.57 16.19
C LEU A 156 -1.87 22.08 17.48
N HIS A 157 -3.17 22.31 17.58
CA HIS A 157 -4.01 21.94 18.72
C HIS A 157 -4.63 20.55 18.60
N GLU A 158 -4.49 19.88 17.45
CA GLU A 158 -4.96 18.50 17.29
C GLU A 158 -4.02 17.56 18.06
N PRO A 159 -4.50 16.78 19.06
CA PRO A 159 -3.65 15.95 19.91
C PRO A 159 -2.88 14.87 19.16
N PHE A 160 -3.38 14.46 17.99
CA PHE A 160 -2.78 13.43 17.13
C PHE A 160 -1.84 14.01 16.08
N VAL A 161 -1.74 15.33 15.96
CA VAL A 161 -0.76 16.00 15.12
C VAL A 161 0.47 16.31 15.97
N ILE A 162 1.56 15.59 15.73
CA ILE A 162 2.73 15.59 16.63
C ILE A 162 3.95 16.30 16.07
N GLY A 163 3.93 16.67 14.79
CA GLY A 163 5.05 17.28 14.11
C GLY A 163 4.67 18.06 12.85
N LEU A 164 5.66 18.73 12.28
CA LEU A 164 5.69 19.11 10.87
C LEU A 164 6.34 17.96 10.10
N ALA A 165 5.72 17.57 9.00
CA ALA A 165 6.16 16.45 8.20
C ALA A 165 7.35 16.84 7.32
N GLU A 166 7.77 15.92 6.45
CA GLU A 166 9.07 15.99 5.81
C GLU A 166 9.29 17.30 5.04
N VAL A 167 10.33 18.05 5.43
CA VAL A 167 10.64 19.35 4.82
C VAL A 167 11.44 19.17 3.53
N MET A 168 10.79 18.63 2.50
CA MET A 168 11.38 18.34 1.19
C MET A 168 11.87 19.58 0.43
N ASN A 169 11.29 20.77 0.68
CA ASN A 169 11.80 22.03 0.15
C ASN A 169 13.04 22.52 0.91
N PHE A 170 14.04 21.64 1.07
CA PHE A 170 15.35 21.97 1.62
C PHE A 170 16.07 23.09 0.82
N PRO A 171 15.90 23.26 -0.51
CA PRO A 171 16.47 24.41 -1.21
C PRO A 171 15.90 25.74 -0.68
N GLY A 172 14.59 25.79 -0.43
CA GLY A 172 13.93 26.94 0.18
C GLY A 172 14.44 27.23 1.58
N VAL A 173 14.68 26.19 2.40
CA VAL A 173 15.30 26.36 3.72
C VAL A 173 16.69 26.99 3.62
N VAL A 174 17.56 26.43 2.76
CA VAL A 174 18.94 26.91 2.58
C VAL A 174 18.98 28.33 2.02
N ALA A 175 18.04 28.68 1.14
CA ALA A 175 17.89 30.02 0.58
C ALA A 175 17.24 31.03 1.54
N GLY A 176 16.68 30.56 2.66
CA GLY A 176 15.97 31.42 3.62
C GLY A 176 14.60 31.88 3.12
N ASP A 177 13.89 31.05 2.36
CA ASP A 177 12.53 31.34 1.90
C ASP A 177 11.58 31.54 3.09
N GLU A 178 11.03 32.75 3.22
CA GLU A 178 10.19 33.11 4.36
C GLU A 178 8.91 32.27 4.44
N GLY A 179 8.35 31.80 3.32
CA GLY A 179 7.18 30.93 3.31
C GLY A 179 7.46 29.60 4.00
N VAL A 180 8.57 28.95 3.63
CA VAL A 180 9.05 27.71 4.26
C VAL A 180 9.43 27.94 5.72
N LEU A 181 10.20 29.00 6.01
CA LEU A 181 10.62 29.31 7.38
C LEU A 181 9.44 29.60 8.31
N ASN A 182 8.37 30.23 7.82
CA ASN A 182 7.16 30.47 8.62
C ASN A 182 6.44 29.18 9.00
N LYS A 183 6.43 28.15 8.14
CA LYS A 183 5.91 26.81 8.50
C LYS A 183 6.74 26.19 9.62
N ILE A 184 8.08 26.23 9.49
CA ILE A 184 9.02 25.72 10.50
C ILE A 184 8.83 26.44 11.84
N ARG A 185 8.74 27.77 11.83
CA ARG A 185 8.52 28.61 13.03
C ARG A 185 7.19 28.31 13.72
N SER A 186 6.14 28.02 12.96
CA SER A 186 4.81 27.67 13.48
C SER A 186 4.82 26.36 14.26
N PHE A 187 5.67 25.40 13.85
CA PHE A 187 5.84 24.08 14.49
C PHE A 187 7.05 24.02 15.45
N ARG A 188 7.52 25.16 15.98
CA ARG A 188 8.71 25.20 16.86
C ARG A 188 8.63 24.30 18.10
N SER A 189 7.44 24.09 18.66
CA SER A 189 7.22 23.27 19.87
C SER A 189 7.11 21.77 19.60
N LYS A 190 6.92 21.38 18.33
CA LYS A 190 6.72 20.01 17.86
C LYS A 190 7.96 19.51 17.11
N VAL A 191 8.02 18.21 16.80
CA VAL A 191 9.09 17.67 15.96
C VAL A 191 8.98 18.20 14.53
N LYS A 192 10.09 18.21 13.80
CA LYS A 192 10.17 18.63 12.40
C LYS A 192 10.92 17.55 11.66
N ASP A 193 10.18 16.79 10.86
CA ASP A 193 10.76 15.75 10.04
C ASP A 193 11.51 16.35 8.85
N GLY A 194 12.53 15.66 8.37
CA GLY A 194 13.36 16.17 7.28
C GLY A 194 13.41 15.24 6.10
N HIS A 195 13.66 15.85 4.94
CA HIS A 195 13.90 15.22 3.65
C HIS A 195 14.94 16.06 2.94
N CYS A 196 16.20 15.62 2.96
CA CYS A 196 17.30 16.38 2.39
C CYS A 196 18.33 15.48 1.67
N PRO A 197 17.94 14.80 0.57
CA PRO A 197 18.81 13.89 -0.17
C PRO A 197 20.07 14.61 -0.66
N GLY A 198 21.24 14.06 -0.36
CA GLY A 198 22.54 14.58 -0.79
C GLY A 198 22.97 15.91 -0.16
N LEU A 199 22.23 16.44 0.82
CA LEU A 199 22.54 17.71 1.45
C LEU A 199 23.66 17.53 2.49
N LEU A 200 24.82 18.17 2.25
CA LEU A 200 26.01 18.07 3.11
C LEU A 200 26.62 19.45 3.43
N GLY A 201 27.58 19.47 4.36
CA GLY A 201 28.41 20.62 4.68
C GLY A 201 27.63 21.83 5.21
N ARG A 202 27.96 23.03 4.71
CA ARG A 202 27.37 24.28 5.22
C ARG A 202 25.86 24.38 4.94
N ASN A 203 25.38 23.79 3.84
CA ASN A 203 23.96 23.79 3.52
C ASN A 203 23.20 22.87 4.48
N LEU A 204 23.78 21.72 4.83
CA LEU A 204 23.23 20.85 5.87
C LEU A 204 23.20 21.56 7.23
N ASN A 205 24.24 22.32 7.60
CA ASN A 205 24.22 23.14 8.82
C ASN A 205 23.09 24.16 8.83
N ALA A 206 22.78 24.79 7.68
CA ALA A 206 21.66 25.73 7.59
C ALA A 206 20.31 25.02 7.81
N TYR A 207 20.15 23.84 7.21
CA TYR A 207 18.95 23.01 7.33
C TYR A 207 18.71 22.49 8.75
N VAL A 208 19.74 21.94 9.39
CA VAL A 208 19.69 21.51 10.80
C VAL A 208 19.54 22.72 11.73
N GLY A 209 20.17 23.85 11.40
CA GLY A 209 20.19 25.07 12.21
C GLY A 209 18.82 25.72 12.42
N VAL A 210 17.84 25.44 11.55
CA VAL A 210 16.44 25.89 11.73
C VAL A 210 15.59 24.90 12.53
N GLY A 211 16.19 23.82 13.05
CA GLY A 211 15.60 22.88 13.99
C GLY A 211 14.94 21.64 13.36
N ILE A 212 15.23 21.34 12.09
CA ILE A 212 14.79 20.09 11.45
C ILE A 212 15.66 18.94 12.00
N GLY A 213 15.00 17.87 12.48
CA GLY A 213 15.60 16.93 13.43
C GLY A 213 15.84 15.51 12.91
N SER A 214 15.30 15.14 11.77
CA SER A 214 15.44 13.80 11.18
C SER A 214 15.66 13.86 9.67
N ASP A 215 16.04 12.73 9.09
CA ASP A 215 16.10 12.51 7.66
C ASP A 215 15.93 11.01 7.35
N HIS A 216 15.20 10.69 6.28
CA HIS A 216 15.01 9.33 5.76
C HIS A 216 15.58 9.13 4.35
N GLU A 217 16.23 10.15 3.79
CA GLU A 217 16.71 10.19 2.40
C GLU A 217 18.18 9.78 2.21
N CYS A 218 18.83 9.32 3.27
CA CYS A 218 20.22 8.90 3.21
C CYS A 218 20.38 7.67 2.29
N THR A 219 21.31 7.76 1.33
CA THR A 219 21.62 6.64 0.42
C THR A 219 22.95 5.97 0.72
N THR A 220 23.85 6.67 1.43
CA THR A 220 25.17 6.18 1.80
C THR A 220 25.44 6.32 3.30
N VAL A 221 26.34 5.50 3.82
CA VAL A 221 26.76 5.55 5.23
C VAL A 221 27.44 6.88 5.54
N GLU A 222 28.23 7.43 4.60
CA GLU A 222 28.94 8.68 4.76
C GLU A 222 27.98 9.87 4.94
N GLU A 223 26.95 9.94 4.09
CA GLU A 223 25.90 10.95 4.17
C GLU A 223 25.14 10.85 5.50
N ALA A 224 24.68 9.64 5.83
CA ALA A 224 23.94 9.39 7.06
C ALA A 224 24.78 9.74 8.31
N LEU A 225 26.08 9.41 8.29
CA LEU A 225 26.98 9.68 9.40
C LEU A 225 27.24 11.18 9.59
N GLU A 226 27.31 11.98 8.52
CA GLU A 226 27.43 13.44 8.63
C GLU A 226 26.18 14.05 9.27
N LYS A 227 24.98 13.67 8.77
CA LYS A 227 23.69 14.10 9.32
C LYS A 227 23.54 13.71 10.80
N LEU A 228 23.91 12.47 11.13
CA LEU A 228 23.92 11.95 12.49
C LEU A 228 24.87 12.73 13.42
N ARG A 229 26.08 13.09 12.94
CA ARG A 229 27.07 13.89 13.71
C ARG A 229 26.57 15.30 14.01
N LEU A 230 25.70 15.86 13.18
CA LEU A 230 25.05 17.15 13.41
C LEU A 230 23.82 17.04 14.33
N GLY A 231 23.53 15.85 14.86
CA GLY A 231 22.50 15.61 15.85
C GLY A 231 21.14 15.24 15.28
N MET A 232 21.05 14.94 13.98
CA MET A 232 19.82 14.41 13.38
C MET A 232 19.58 12.95 13.84
N VAL A 233 18.31 12.55 13.81
CA VAL A 233 17.90 11.14 13.91
C VAL A 233 17.75 10.59 12.50
N ILE A 234 18.39 9.46 12.20
CA ILE A 234 18.29 8.85 10.87
C ILE A 234 17.18 7.81 10.89
N PHE A 235 16.25 7.96 9.96
CA PHE A 235 15.22 6.97 9.68
C PHE A 235 15.75 6.11 8.53
N ILE A 236 16.19 4.90 8.84
CA ILE A 236 16.65 3.95 7.82
C ILE A 236 15.40 3.42 7.13
N ARG A 237 15.27 3.69 5.83
CA ARG A 237 14.11 3.40 4.99
C ARG A 237 14.21 2.06 4.27
N GLU A 238 13.07 1.39 4.12
CA GLU A 238 12.86 0.31 3.14
C GLU A 238 11.46 0.44 2.49
N ALA A 239 11.44 1.11 1.34
CA ALA A 239 10.26 1.46 0.55
C ALA A 239 10.21 0.65 -0.77
N THR A 240 9.08 0.70 -1.48
CA THR A 240 8.90 0.01 -2.79
C THR A 240 9.92 0.46 -3.84
N ASN A 241 10.24 1.76 -3.88
CA ASN A 241 11.16 2.34 -4.86
C ASN A 241 12.48 2.82 -4.24
N ALA A 242 12.70 2.60 -2.93
CA ALA A 242 13.89 3.06 -2.23
C ALA A 242 14.37 2.03 -1.18
N HIS A 243 15.40 1.28 -1.53
CA HIS A 243 15.96 0.17 -0.74
C HIS A 243 17.22 0.59 0.03
N ASN A 244 17.05 1.38 1.09
CA ASN A 244 18.18 1.95 1.85
C ASN A 244 18.58 1.11 3.07
N LEU A 245 17.80 0.10 3.48
CA LEU A 245 18.07 -0.66 4.69
C LEU A 245 19.41 -1.37 4.66
N LYS A 246 19.63 -2.24 3.66
CA LYS A 246 20.87 -3.02 3.54
C LYS A 246 22.11 -2.13 3.37
N PRO A 247 22.11 -1.12 2.47
CA PRO A 247 23.24 -0.19 2.34
C PRO A 247 23.61 0.54 3.64
N LEU A 248 22.63 0.84 4.49
CA LEU A 248 22.85 1.60 5.73
C LEU A 248 23.08 0.74 6.98
N LEU A 249 22.97 -0.59 6.92
CA LEU A 249 23.27 -1.45 8.08
C LEU A 249 24.65 -1.18 8.71
N PRO A 250 25.74 -0.92 7.95
CA PRO A 250 27.05 -0.62 8.53
C PRO A 250 27.10 0.68 9.37
N LEU A 251 26.09 1.56 9.26
CA LEU A 251 25.96 2.74 10.11
C LEU A 251 25.67 2.37 11.56
N ILE A 252 25.00 1.23 11.81
CA ILE A 252 24.45 0.87 13.11
C ILE A 252 25.57 0.38 14.03
N THR A 253 25.86 1.17 15.07
CA THR A 253 26.81 0.79 16.13
C THR A 253 26.15 0.89 17.51
N PRO A 254 26.66 0.19 18.54
CA PRO A 254 26.13 0.32 19.90
C PRO A 254 26.10 1.77 20.42
N GLU A 255 27.07 2.60 20.01
CA GLU A 255 27.20 3.98 20.45
C GLU A 255 26.14 4.90 19.81
N ASN A 256 25.72 4.61 18.59
CA ASN A 256 24.86 5.50 17.82
C ASN A 256 23.44 4.99 17.58
N ALA A 257 23.18 3.70 17.81
CA ALA A 257 21.90 3.07 17.46
C ALA A 257 20.68 3.75 18.11
N HIS A 258 20.85 4.43 19.25
CA HIS A 258 19.79 5.21 19.92
C HIS A 258 19.29 6.43 19.11
N ARG A 259 19.97 6.79 18.01
CA ARG A 259 19.62 7.86 17.07
C ARG A 259 19.12 7.33 15.72
N LEU A 260 18.88 6.02 15.62
CA LEU A 260 18.45 5.38 14.38
C LEU A 260 17.05 4.79 14.57
N CYS A 261 16.16 5.00 13.61
CA CYS A 261 14.82 4.40 13.57
C CYS A 261 14.62 3.66 12.24
N PHE A 262 13.59 2.81 12.15
CA PHE A 262 13.13 2.25 10.88
C PHE A 262 11.88 2.96 10.38
N CYS A 263 11.79 3.17 9.07
CA CYS A 263 10.59 3.68 8.41
C CYS A 263 10.29 2.95 7.09
N THR A 264 9.01 2.86 6.73
CA THR A 264 8.62 2.26 5.44
C THR A 264 8.45 3.28 4.32
N ASP A 265 8.21 4.54 4.66
CA ASP A 265 8.01 5.60 3.68
C ASP A 265 6.90 5.22 2.66
N ASP A 266 7.20 5.10 1.38
CA ASP A 266 6.27 4.64 0.35
C ASP A 266 6.27 3.12 0.17
N ARG A 267 5.21 2.45 0.67
CA ARG A 267 5.07 1.00 0.51
C ARG A 267 3.77 0.61 -0.17
N GLN A 268 3.89 0.06 -1.38
CA GLN A 268 2.76 -0.40 -2.18
C GLN A 268 2.15 -1.70 -1.65
N PRO A 269 0.89 -2.02 -2.00
CA PRO A 269 0.20 -3.21 -1.51
C PRO A 269 0.96 -4.52 -1.71
N ALA A 270 1.64 -4.71 -2.84
CA ALA A 270 2.37 -5.94 -3.12
C ALA A 270 3.50 -6.17 -2.10
N ASP A 271 4.40 -5.21 -1.92
CA ASP A 271 5.53 -5.33 -0.98
C ASP A 271 5.07 -5.34 0.48
N LEU A 272 3.97 -4.65 0.80
CA LEU A 272 3.37 -4.68 2.13
C LEU A 272 2.84 -6.09 2.48
N LEU A 273 2.31 -6.81 1.49
CA LEU A 273 1.76 -8.16 1.66
C LEU A 273 2.83 -9.25 1.57
N ASP A 274 3.75 -9.15 0.61
CA ASP A 274 4.72 -10.21 0.31
C ASP A 274 5.89 -10.18 1.31
N GLU A 275 6.43 -9.00 1.59
CA GLU A 275 7.60 -8.85 2.46
C GLU A 275 7.21 -8.47 3.91
N GLY A 276 6.27 -7.54 4.06
CA GLY A 276 5.79 -7.04 5.35
C GLY A 276 5.92 -5.52 5.51
N HIS A 277 6.14 -5.06 6.73
CA HIS A 277 6.24 -3.65 7.13
C HIS A 277 7.54 -3.44 7.93
N ILE A 278 7.51 -2.73 9.06
CA ILE A 278 8.67 -2.64 9.99
C ILE A 278 9.18 -4.02 10.44
N ASP A 279 8.33 -5.05 10.49
CA ASP A 279 8.75 -6.42 10.81
C ASP A 279 9.71 -7.01 9.76
N PHE A 280 9.56 -6.66 8.49
CA PHE A 280 10.50 -7.02 7.43
C PHE A 280 11.86 -6.38 7.66
N MET A 281 11.87 -5.10 8.02
CA MET A 281 13.10 -4.35 8.28
C MET A 281 13.84 -4.90 9.50
N LEU A 282 13.08 -5.22 10.55
CA LEU A 282 13.59 -5.87 11.75
C LEU A 282 14.27 -7.21 11.43
N ARG A 283 13.60 -8.11 10.70
CA ARG A 283 14.18 -9.40 10.30
C ARG A 283 15.42 -9.22 9.41
N THR A 284 15.34 -8.30 8.45
CA THR A 284 16.45 -8.02 7.52
C THR A 284 17.68 -7.47 8.24
N ALA A 285 17.50 -6.56 9.20
CA ALA A 285 18.58 -6.02 10.00
C ALA A 285 19.24 -7.09 10.89
N ILE A 286 18.44 -7.95 11.53
CA ILE A 286 18.94 -9.06 12.35
C ILE A 286 19.73 -10.07 11.49
N ALA A 287 19.19 -10.45 10.33
CA ALA A 287 19.88 -11.31 9.38
C ALA A 287 21.18 -10.67 8.85
N GLY A 288 21.21 -9.34 8.75
CA GLY A 288 22.40 -8.55 8.40
C GLY A 288 23.41 -8.35 9.55
N GLY A 289 23.19 -8.98 10.72
CA GLY A 289 24.14 -8.99 11.84
C GLY A 289 23.88 -7.95 12.93
N VAL A 290 22.80 -7.18 12.84
CA VAL A 290 22.41 -6.25 13.93
C VAL A 290 21.90 -7.07 15.13
N PRO A 291 22.41 -6.84 16.35
CA PRO A 291 21.91 -7.55 17.53
C PRO A 291 20.39 -7.36 17.71
N PRO A 292 19.61 -8.42 17.97
CA PRO A 292 18.14 -8.33 18.03
C PRO A 292 17.61 -7.23 18.95
N LEU A 293 18.17 -7.08 20.15
CA LEU A 293 17.73 -6.05 21.10
C LEU A 293 18.00 -4.62 20.58
N THR A 294 19.07 -4.42 19.81
CA THR A 294 19.36 -3.14 19.13
C THR A 294 18.34 -2.88 18.04
N ALA A 295 18.04 -3.89 17.20
CA ALA A 295 17.06 -3.75 16.12
C ALA A 295 15.64 -3.48 16.66
N PHE A 296 15.22 -4.18 17.72
CA PHE A 296 13.95 -3.90 18.40
C PHE A 296 13.93 -2.49 19.02
N ARG A 297 15.03 -2.04 19.63
CA ARG A 297 15.12 -0.67 20.17
C ARG A 297 14.90 0.39 19.07
N MET A 298 15.49 0.19 17.89
CA MET A 298 15.30 1.03 16.70
C MET A 298 13.85 0.99 16.17
N ALA A 299 13.17 -0.14 16.32
CA ALA A 299 11.77 -0.31 15.91
C ALA A 299 10.75 0.09 16.98
N THR A 300 11.15 0.41 18.22
CA THR A 300 10.22 0.67 19.33
C THR A 300 10.57 1.90 20.16
N LEU A 301 11.69 1.87 20.89
CA LEU A 301 12.01 2.90 21.89
C LEU A 301 12.48 4.18 21.23
N ASN A 302 13.38 4.07 20.25
CA ASN A 302 13.94 5.23 19.56
C ASN A 302 12.87 6.10 18.88
N PRO A 303 11.94 5.55 18.06
CA PRO A 303 10.88 6.37 17.49
C PRO A 303 9.94 6.93 18.57
N ALA A 304 9.64 6.16 19.64
CA ALA A 304 8.85 6.68 20.74
C ALA A 304 9.52 7.88 21.43
N GLU A 305 10.83 7.84 21.64
CA GLU A 305 11.60 8.94 22.24
C GLU A 305 11.67 10.15 21.32
N TYR A 306 11.97 9.95 20.03
CA TYR A 306 12.04 11.04 19.05
C TYR A 306 10.72 11.82 18.98
N PHE A 307 9.59 11.10 18.90
CA PHE A 307 8.26 11.69 18.85
C PHE A 307 7.66 12.04 20.23
N ARG A 308 8.41 11.82 21.33
CA ARG A 308 7.98 12.07 22.72
C ARG A 308 6.71 11.30 23.13
N LEU A 309 6.52 10.11 22.56
CA LEU A 309 5.47 9.16 22.90
C LEU A 309 5.86 8.36 24.14
N ASN A 310 5.92 9.06 25.29
CA ASN A 310 6.38 8.54 26.57
C ASN A 310 5.48 7.43 27.15
N ASP A 311 4.33 7.16 26.54
CA ASP A 311 3.41 6.12 26.94
C ASP A 311 3.73 4.76 26.28
N ARG A 312 4.63 4.65 25.31
CA ARG A 312 4.89 3.38 24.59
C ARG A 312 6.38 3.16 24.29
N GLY A 313 6.67 2.19 23.44
CA GLY A 313 8.03 1.87 22.97
C GLY A 313 8.85 0.97 23.89
N ALA A 314 8.32 0.62 25.07
CA ALA A 314 8.98 -0.23 26.06
C ALA A 314 7.97 -0.99 26.93
N ILE A 315 8.39 -2.13 27.49
CA ILE A 315 7.60 -2.94 28.44
C ILE A 315 8.01 -2.55 29.87
N ALA A 316 7.26 -1.63 30.48
CA ALA A 316 7.50 -1.15 31.84
C ALA A 316 6.21 -0.59 32.45
N PRO A 317 6.10 -0.49 33.80
CA PRO A 317 4.95 0.15 34.44
C PRO A 317 4.64 1.54 33.86
N SER A 318 3.35 1.88 33.80
CA SER A 318 2.80 3.09 33.17
C SER A 318 2.83 3.11 31.64
N ARG A 319 3.69 2.30 30.99
CA ARG A 319 3.65 2.14 29.53
C ARG A 319 2.37 1.44 29.11
N ARG A 320 1.92 1.75 27.91
CA ARG A 320 0.79 1.16 27.25
C ARG A 320 1.13 -0.28 26.87
N ALA A 321 0.20 -1.19 27.07
CA ALA A 321 0.36 -2.60 26.74
C ALA A 321 0.17 -2.83 25.22
N ASP A 322 1.01 -2.18 24.41
CA ASP A 322 1.18 -2.45 23.00
C ASP A 322 2.34 -3.45 22.86
N LEU A 323 2.05 -4.71 22.51
CA LEU A 323 2.99 -5.82 22.62
C LEU A 323 2.97 -6.70 21.37
N MET A 324 4.15 -7.22 21.01
CA MET A 324 4.35 -8.25 19.99
C MET A 324 4.91 -9.51 20.66
N VAL A 325 4.26 -10.66 20.47
CA VAL A 325 4.68 -11.96 21.01
C VAL A 325 5.12 -12.86 19.86
N PHE A 326 6.25 -13.55 20.03
CA PHE A 326 6.87 -14.38 18.99
C PHE A 326 7.80 -15.44 19.60
N SER A 327 8.11 -16.50 18.84
CA SER A 327 8.96 -17.61 19.33
C SER A 327 10.44 -17.49 18.97
N ASP A 328 10.79 -16.90 17.83
CA ASP A 328 12.16 -16.83 17.32
C ASP A 328 12.74 -15.40 17.39
N LEU A 329 13.83 -15.22 18.14
CA LEU A 329 14.52 -13.94 18.28
C LEU A 329 15.39 -13.57 17.08
N GLN A 330 15.84 -14.54 16.29
CA GLN A 330 16.67 -14.31 15.11
C GLN A 330 15.83 -14.02 13.85
N ALA A 331 14.60 -14.51 13.82
CA ALA A 331 13.64 -14.24 12.75
C ALA A 331 12.23 -13.95 13.34
N PRO A 332 12.05 -12.80 14.01
CA PRO A 332 10.79 -12.50 14.69
C PRO A 332 9.61 -12.39 13.71
N VAL A 333 8.61 -13.24 13.94
CA VAL A 333 7.29 -13.21 13.28
C VAL A 333 6.24 -13.14 14.38
N ALA A 334 5.33 -12.16 14.28
CA ALA A 334 4.29 -11.96 15.27
C ALA A 334 3.31 -13.14 15.29
N GLU A 335 3.15 -13.76 16.46
CA GLU A 335 2.14 -14.78 16.73
C GLU A 335 0.93 -14.18 17.45
N LEU A 336 1.16 -13.27 18.40
CA LEU A 336 0.11 -12.51 19.07
C LEU A 336 0.48 -11.03 19.08
N VAL A 337 -0.50 -10.17 18.83
CA VAL A 337 -0.33 -8.72 18.92
C VAL A 337 -1.37 -8.14 19.85
N TYR A 338 -0.91 -7.43 20.87
CA TYR A 338 -1.75 -6.72 21.82
C TYR A 338 -1.66 -5.21 21.57
N ARG A 339 -2.80 -4.53 21.66
CA ARG A 339 -2.88 -3.06 21.62
C ARG A 339 -3.65 -2.57 22.82
N GLY A 340 -2.98 -1.82 23.69
CA GLY A 340 -3.51 -1.41 24.99
C GLY A 340 -4.13 -2.56 25.77
N GLY A 341 -3.45 -3.71 25.85
CA GLY A 341 -3.87 -4.87 26.64
C GLY A 341 -4.90 -5.77 25.97
N HIS A 342 -5.43 -5.40 24.81
CA HIS A 342 -6.41 -6.20 24.08
C HIS A 342 -5.71 -6.96 22.96
N LEU A 343 -5.98 -8.27 22.83
CA LEU A 343 -5.51 -9.05 21.69
C LEU A 343 -6.22 -8.55 20.43
N VAL A 344 -5.44 -8.10 19.44
CA VAL A 344 -5.95 -7.49 18.19
C VAL A 344 -5.54 -8.24 16.94
N ALA A 345 -4.55 -9.12 17.03
CA ALA A 345 -4.20 -10.03 15.95
C ALA A 345 -3.57 -11.31 16.49
N GLN A 346 -3.75 -12.40 15.75
CA GLN A 346 -3.22 -13.71 16.06
C GLN A 346 -2.83 -14.42 14.76
N ASP A 347 -1.66 -15.08 14.77
CA ASP A 347 -1.17 -15.95 13.69
C ASP A 347 -1.21 -15.30 12.29
N GLY A 348 -0.78 -14.02 12.22
CA GLY A 348 -0.76 -13.25 10.99
C GLY A 348 -2.13 -12.72 10.53
N VAL A 349 -3.19 -12.86 11.33
CA VAL A 349 -4.54 -12.40 11.00
C VAL A 349 -5.04 -11.37 12.01
N ALA A 350 -5.59 -10.25 11.50
CA ALA A 350 -6.24 -9.25 12.34
C ALA A 350 -7.55 -9.80 12.90
N LEU A 351 -7.74 -9.70 14.21
CA LEU A 351 -9.02 -10.04 14.83
C LEU A 351 -10.06 -8.96 14.47
N PRO A 352 -11.35 -9.32 14.35
CA PRO A 352 -12.41 -8.35 14.11
C PRO A 352 -12.41 -7.26 15.19
N TRP A 353 -12.61 -6.00 14.79
CA TRP A 353 -12.86 -4.91 15.71
C TRP A 353 -14.09 -4.12 15.27
N GLU A 354 -14.83 -3.63 16.25
CA GLU A 354 -15.96 -2.76 15.99
C GLU A 354 -15.48 -1.34 15.67
N ARG A 355 -16.08 -0.77 14.63
CA ARG A 355 -15.84 0.62 14.24
C ARG A 355 -17.18 1.33 14.07
N PRO A 356 -17.39 2.47 14.75
CA PRO A 356 -18.58 3.27 14.50
C PRO A 356 -18.66 3.65 13.02
N ALA A 357 -19.82 3.43 12.39
CA ALA A 357 -20.05 3.85 11.02
C ALA A 357 -19.85 5.37 10.92
N ARG A 358 -18.78 5.79 10.24
CA ARG A 358 -18.50 7.20 9.96
C ARG A 358 -18.52 7.39 8.46
N ARG A 359 -19.46 8.21 8.00
CA ARG A 359 -19.48 8.66 6.62
C ARG A 359 -18.57 9.89 6.50
N THR A 360 -17.33 9.66 6.09
CA THR A 360 -16.45 10.75 5.65
C THR A 360 -16.58 10.83 4.13
N VAL A 361 -17.28 11.85 3.64
CA VAL A 361 -17.44 12.06 2.19
C VAL A 361 -16.27 12.91 1.72
N LEU A 362 -15.50 12.40 0.76
CA LEU A 362 -14.53 13.19 0.01
C LEU A 362 -15.18 13.66 -1.29
N ARG A 363 -14.85 14.88 -1.71
CA ARG A 363 -15.20 15.36 -3.06
C ARG A 363 -14.48 14.53 -4.14
N SER A 364 -15.04 14.51 -5.35
CA SER A 364 -14.36 13.93 -6.52
C SER A 364 -13.04 14.67 -6.76
N SER A 365 -11.98 13.92 -7.06
CA SER A 365 -10.65 14.45 -7.35
C SER A 365 -10.35 14.59 -8.85
N MET A 366 -11.28 14.15 -9.71
CA MET A 366 -11.16 14.21 -11.17
C MET A 366 -12.05 15.32 -11.72
N ASN A 367 -11.43 16.44 -12.07
CA ASN A 367 -12.05 17.64 -12.63
C ASN A 367 -11.24 18.12 -13.84
N VAL A 368 -11.48 17.49 -14.99
CA VAL A 368 -10.79 17.78 -16.26
C VAL A 368 -11.82 18.30 -17.27
N ASP A 369 -11.54 19.45 -17.88
CA ASP A 369 -12.27 19.91 -19.06
C ASP A 369 -11.59 19.36 -20.32
N TRP A 370 -12.06 18.19 -20.77
CA TRP A 370 -11.49 17.49 -21.93
C TRP A 370 -11.57 18.26 -23.25
N SER A 371 -12.43 19.28 -23.33
CA SER A 371 -12.54 20.15 -24.50
C SER A 371 -11.34 21.11 -24.64
N LYS A 372 -10.66 21.41 -23.53
CA LYS A 372 -9.47 22.28 -23.49
C LYS A 372 -8.15 21.53 -23.59
N VAL A 373 -8.16 20.21 -23.43
CA VAL A 373 -6.95 19.38 -23.46
C VAL A 373 -6.47 19.20 -24.91
N ASN A 374 -5.35 19.85 -25.23
CA ASN A 374 -4.66 19.68 -26.51
C ASN A 374 -3.32 18.97 -26.28
N LEU A 375 -3.13 17.83 -26.96
CA LEU A 375 -1.90 17.04 -26.92
C LEU A 375 -1.04 17.23 -28.17
N ARG A 376 -1.17 18.35 -28.88
CA ARG A 376 -0.38 18.68 -30.08
C ARG A 376 0.66 19.73 -29.72
N LEU A 377 1.92 19.39 -29.98
CA LEU A 377 3.06 20.28 -29.83
C LEU A 377 3.47 20.80 -31.21
N PRO A 378 3.35 22.11 -31.51
CA PRO A 378 3.86 22.66 -32.75
C PRO A 378 5.39 22.61 -32.77
N VAL A 379 5.98 22.42 -33.96
CA VAL A 379 7.44 22.48 -34.14
C VAL A 379 7.89 23.94 -34.16
N GLU A 380 8.73 24.32 -33.21
CA GLU A 380 9.32 25.67 -33.13
C GLU A 380 10.82 25.69 -33.49
N GLY A 381 11.45 24.52 -33.68
CA GLY A 381 12.88 24.43 -33.98
C GLY A 381 13.36 23.03 -34.34
N ALA A 382 14.57 22.96 -34.90
CA ALA A 382 15.19 21.70 -35.34
C ALA A 382 15.75 20.84 -34.19
N GLN A 383 15.78 21.38 -32.97
CA GLN A 383 16.26 20.71 -31.76
C GLN A 383 15.22 20.87 -30.65
N VAL A 384 15.09 19.84 -29.82
CA VAL A 384 14.15 19.79 -28.70
C VAL A 384 14.85 19.30 -27.43
N ARG A 385 14.39 19.79 -26.28
CA ARG A 385 14.86 19.31 -24.97
C ARG A 385 14.10 18.05 -24.60
N ILE A 386 14.83 17.03 -24.16
CA ILE A 386 14.31 15.71 -23.81
C ILE A 386 14.75 15.36 -22.40
N MET A 387 13.83 14.79 -21.61
CA MET A 387 14.11 14.27 -20.27
C MET A 387 14.60 12.83 -20.39
N GLY A 388 15.87 12.58 -20.10
CA GLY A 388 16.39 11.24 -20.14
C GLY A 388 16.19 10.47 -18.86
N ALA A 389 15.38 9.41 -18.91
CA ALA A 389 15.22 8.53 -17.76
C ALA A 389 16.52 7.75 -17.52
N VAL A 390 16.87 7.56 -16.25
CA VAL A 390 17.90 6.61 -15.86
C VAL A 390 17.17 5.40 -15.31
N ARG A 391 17.47 4.22 -15.85
CA ARG A 391 16.83 2.97 -15.42
C ARG A 391 17.03 2.80 -13.91
N ASP A 392 15.93 2.48 -13.22
CA ASP A 392 15.89 2.21 -11.77
C ASP A 392 16.35 3.40 -10.90
N GLN A 393 16.23 4.65 -11.39
CA GLN A 393 16.55 5.86 -10.62
C GLN A 393 15.49 6.95 -10.80
N LEU A 394 15.34 7.80 -9.77
CA LEU A 394 14.51 9.00 -9.81
C LEU A 394 15.20 10.19 -10.51
N ILE A 395 16.51 10.06 -10.82
CA ILE A 395 17.29 11.10 -11.48
C ILE A 395 17.05 11.05 -12.99
N THR A 396 16.93 12.23 -13.59
CA THR A 396 16.77 12.39 -15.04
C THR A 396 17.91 13.20 -15.65
N HIS A 397 18.31 12.87 -16.88
CA HIS A 397 19.19 13.68 -17.71
C HIS A 397 18.41 14.79 -18.43
N HIS A 398 19.10 15.88 -18.73
CA HIS A 398 18.63 16.89 -19.68
C HIS A 398 19.39 16.71 -20.99
N LEU A 399 18.68 16.26 -22.03
CA LEU A 399 19.22 15.97 -23.35
C LEU A 399 18.71 16.99 -24.38
N ILE A 400 19.48 17.19 -25.45
CA ILE A 400 19.09 17.99 -26.60
C ILE A 400 19.25 17.12 -27.83
N GLU A 401 18.15 16.90 -28.55
CA GLU A 401 18.08 15.98 -29.68
C GLU A 401 17.41 16.62 -30.89
N PRO A 402 17.69 16.14 -32.12
CA PRO A 402 16.94 16.55 -33.30
C PRO A 402 15.44 16.32 -33.12
N THR A 403 14.63 17.35 -33.34
CA THR A 403 13.18 17.32 -33.09
C THR A 403 12.52 16.21 -33.94
N PRO A 404 11.91 15.18 -33.33
CA PRO A 404 11.07 14.24 -34.07
C PRO A 404 9.79 14.96 -34.50
N GLN A 405 9.56 15.05 -35.80
CA GLN A 405 8.48 15.87 -36.34
C GLN A 405 7.75 15.21 -37.51
N ALA A 406 6.43 15.43 -37.58
CA ALA A 406 5.58 15.10 -38.72
C ALA A 406 4.44 16.15 -38.81
N ASP A 407 4.07 16.55 -40.03
CA ASP A 407 2.99 17.52 -40.29
C ASP A 407 3.04 18.81 -39.44
N GLY A 408 4.25 19.34 -39.21
CA GLY A 408 4.47 20.56 -38.43
C GLY A 408 4.33 20.40 -36.91
N HIS A 409 4.21 19.16 -36.42
CA HIS A 409 4.08 18.84 -35.00
C HIS A 409 5.18 17.91 -34.51
N VAL A 410 5.52 18.02 -33.23
CA VAL A 410 6.42 17.11 -32.54
C VAL A 410 5.72 15.76 -32.33
N VAL A 411 6.38 14.67 -32.71
CA VAL A 411 5.88 13.29 -32.63
C VAL A 411 6.82 12.41 -31.81
N ALA A 412 6.35 11.22 -31.42
CA ALA A 412 7.25 10.20 -30.89
C ALA A 412 8.18 9.67 -32.00
N ASP A 413 9.39 9.30 -31.64
CA ASP A 413 10.35 8.62 -32.51
C ASP A 413 10.82 7.35 -31.83
N LEU A 414 10.13 6.26 -32.16
CA LEU A 414 10.40 4.95 -31.59
C LEU A 414 11.81 4.49 -31.95
N SER A 415 12.34 4.79 -33.14
CA SER A 415 13.69 4.34 -33.52
C SER A 415 14.79 4.89 -32.60
N ARG A 416 14.52 6.05 -31.97
CA ARG A 416 15.41 6.70 -31.02
C ARG A 416 14.96 6.58 -29.56
N ASP A 417 13.90 5.81 -29.27
CA ASP A 417 13.25 5.72 -27.95
C ASP A 417 12.77 7.07 -27.39
N ILE A 418 12.36 7.99 -28.27
CA ILE A 418 11.83 9.30 -27.89
C ILE A 418 10.31 9.22 -27.82
N LEU A 419 9.76 9.29 -26.61
CA LEU A 419 8.33 9.21 -26.38
C LEU A 419 7.76 10.54 -25.92
N LYS A 420 6.49 10.77 -26.25
CA LYS A 420 5.74 11.88 -25.70
C LYS A 420 5.06 11.48 -24.40
N MET A 421 5.30 12.26 -23.34
CA MET A 421 4.59 12.19 -22.07
C MET A 421 3.74 13.45 -21.90
N ALA A 422 2.53 13.29 -21.38
CA ALA A 422 1.62 14.39 -21.09
C ALA A 422 1.18 14.33 -19.62
N VAL A 423 1.25 15.48 -18.96
CA VAL A 423 0.77 15.71 -17.60
C VAL A 423 -0.42 16.64 -17.70
N ILE A 424 -1.61 16.13 -17.38
CA ILE A 424 -2.87 16.87 -17.51
C ILE A 424 -3.30 17.34 -16.11
N GLU A 425 -3.54 18.65 -15.98
CA GLU A 425 -4.09 19.25 -14.77
C GLU A 425 -5.52 18.73 -14.52
N ARG A 426 -5.76 18.10 -13.36
CA ARG A 426 -7.00 17.35 -13.08
C ARG A 426 -7.86 17.89 -11.94
N HIS A 427 -7.52 19.04 -11.36
CA HIS A 427 -8.14 19.56 -10.16
C HIS A 427 -9.01 20.80 -10.42
N LEU A 428 -8.60 21.68 -11.33
CA LEU A 428 -9.16 23.00 -11.55
C LEU A 428 -9.83 23.17 -12.92
N ALA A 429 -9.82 22.11 -13.76
CA ALA A 429 -10.36 22.14 -15.11
C ALA A 429 -9.81 23.30 -15.98
N THR A 430 -8.55 23.66 -15.76
CA THR A 430 -7.90 24.77 -16.48
C THR A 430 -7.58 24.42 -17.93
N GLY A 431 -7.51 23.12 -18.25
CA GLY A 431 -7.04 22.62 -19.54
C GLY A 431 -5.52 22.69 -19.70
N ARG A 432 -4.77 23.03 -18.64
CA ARG A 432 -3.31 23.03 -18.67
C ARG A 432 -2.79 21.61 -18.90
N VAL A 433 -1.88 21.50 -19.86
CA VAL A 433 -1.14 20.28 -20.15
C VAL A 433 0.34 20.62 -20.15
N GLY A 434 1.12 19.90 -19.35
CA GLY A 434 2.56 19.82 -19.51
C GLY A 434 2.88 18.71 -20.50
N GLU A 435 3.63 19.00 -21.55
CA GLU A 435 4.04 18.01 -22.53
C GLU A 435 5.56 17.95 -22.58
N LEU A 436 6.13 16.74 -22.50
CA LEU A 436 7.57 16.52 -22.52
C LEU A 436 7.92 15.33 -23.40
N LEU A 437 9.15 15.32 -23.91
CA LEU A 437 9.73 14.16 -24.57
C LEU A 437 10.68 13.43 -23.61
N SER A 438 10.73 12.09 -23.66
CA SER A 438 11.64 11.29 -22.84
C SER A 438 12.39 10.20 -23.62
N GLN A 439 13.66 9.93 -23.24
CA GLN A 439 14.61 8.99 -23.89
C GLN A 439 15.85 8.71 -23.01
N PRO A 440 16.38 7.49 -22.78
CA PRO A 440 15.89 6.13 -23.06
C PRO A 440 15.44 5.38 -21.78
N GLY A 441 14.85 4.20 -21.94
CA GLY A 441 14.63 3.24 -20.83
C GLY A 441 13.25 2.58 -20.80
N PHE A 442 12.32 3.00 -21.66
CA PHE A 442 10.99 2.40 -21.71
C PHE A 442 10.90 1.18 -22.65
N GLY A 443 11.82 1.05 -23.62
CA GLY A 443 12.00 -0.18 -24.40
C GLY A 443 10.96 -0.46 -25.50
N PHE A 444 10.11 0.51 -25.84
CA PHE A 444 9.07 0.32 -26.87
C PHE A 444 9.61 0.07 -28.28
N HIS A 445 10.87 0.40 -28.53
CA HIS A 445 11.55 0.20 -29.81
C HIS A 445 12.12 -1.22 -29.99
N ASN A 446 12.26 -1.97 -28.90
CA ASN A 446 12.74 -3.35 -28.89
C ASN A 446 11.60 -4.38 -28.73
N GLN A 447 10.38 -3.90 -28.41
CA GLN A 447 9.16 -4.70 -28.33
C GLN A 447 8.07 -4.06 -29.21
N PRO A 448 8.09 -4.32 -30.53
CA PRO A 448 7.15 -3.74 -31.48
C PRO A 448 5.68 -3.92 -31.06
N GLU A 449 5.34 -5.02 -30.41
CA GLU A 449 4.00 -5.30 -29.89
C GLU A 449 3.57 -4.33 -28.78
N ALA A 450 4.45 -3.94 -27.86
CA ALA A 450 4.12 -2.98 -26.80
C ALA A 450 3.87 -1.57 -27.37
N GLY A 451 4.70 -1.16 -28.35
CA GLY A 451 4.49 0.07 -29.12
C GLY A 451 3.21 0.04 -29.95
N HIS A 452 2.88 -1.10 -30.57
CA HIS A 452 1.65 -1.29 -31.36
C HIS A 452 0.39 -1.31 -30.49
N ILE A 453 0.44 -1.93 -29.31
CA ILE A 453 -0.67 -1.96 -28.35
C ILE A 453 -0.94 -0.55 -27.79
N ILE A 454 0.10 0.20 -27.41
CA ILE A 454 -0.08 1.58 -26.95
C ILE A 454 -0.50 2.51 -28.10
N ALA A 455 0.06 2.37 -29.30
CA ALA A 455 -0.40 3.11 -30.47
C ALA A 455 -1.86 2.80 -30.80
N ASN A 456 -2.29 1.54 -30.72
CA ASN A 456 -3.68 1.12 -30.88
C ASN A 456 -4.58 1.61 -29.74
N LEU A 457 -4.07 1.72 -28.51
CA LEU A 457 -4.81 2.28 -27.37
C LEU A 457 -4.99 3.79 -27.52
N ILE A 458 -3.95 4.49 -27.99
CA ILE A 458 -3.96 5.92 -28.29
C ILE A 458 -4.88 6.19 -29.50
N ASP A 459 -4.82 5.38 -30.55
CA ASP A 459 -5.70 5.50 -31.71
C ASP A 459 -7.13 5.07 -31.39
N SER A 460 -7.35 4.06 -30.54
CA SER A 460 -8.68 3.69 -30.04
C SER A 460 -9.26 4.79 -29.17
N ALA A 461 -8.46 5.42 -28.29
CA ALA A 461 -8.87 6.58 -27.52
C ALA A 461 -9.17 7.79 -28.41
N ARG A 462 -8.42 8.00 -29.51
CA ARG A 462 -8.69 9.06 -30.51
C ARG A 462 -9.91 8.77 -31.37
N GLN A 463 -10.14 7.51 -31.75
CA GLN A 463 -11.30 7.06 -32.51
C GLN A 463 -12.57 7.11 -31.66
N PHE A 464 -12.50 6.70 -30.39
CA PHE A 464 -13.54 6.88 -29.39
C PHE A 464 -13.88 8.36 -29.22
N ARG A 465 -12.86 9.23 -29.13
CA ARG A 465 -13.05 10.69 -29.10
C ARG A 465 -13.72 11.23 -30.36
N ARG A 466 -13.36 10.73 -31.56
CA ARG A 466 -14.02 11.06 -32.83
C ARG A 466 -15.48 10.59 -32.91
N VAL A 467 -15.80 9.42 -32.36
CA VAL A 467 -17.19 8.92 -32.29
C VAL A 467 -18.03 9.77 -31.34
N VAL A 468 -17.42 10.25 -30.25
CA VAL A 468 -18.04 11.18 -29.29
C VAL A 468 -18.19 12.60 -29.88
N GLU A 469 -17.28 13.03 -30.76
CA GLU A 469 -17.32 14.34 -31.43
C GLU A 469 -18.20 14.39 -32.69
N LEU A 470 -18.64 13.25 -33.25
CA LEU A 470 -19.49 13.16 -34.46
C LEU A 470 -20.99 13.40 -34.20
N VAL A 471 -21.38 13.82 -33.00
CA VAL A 471 -22.75 14.29 -32.72
C VAL A 471 -22.71 15.73 -32.22
N PRO A 472 -22.70 16.70 -33.13
CA PRO A 472 -23.58 17.84 -32.91
C PRO A 472 -24.19 18.43 -34.20
N ASN A 473 -25.52 18.39 -34.24
CA ASN A 473 -26.45 19.34 -34.89
C ASN A 473 -26.49 19.48 -36.43
N SER A 474 -27.73 19.30 -36.93
CA SER A 474 -28.43 20.07 -37.99
C SER A 474 -28.66 19.34 -39.34
N PRO A 475 -29.57 19.79 -40.22
CA PRO A 475 -31.04 19.80 -40.12
C PRO A 475 -31.68 19.24 -41.41
N ALA A 476 -32.50 18.19 -41.34
CA ALA A 476 -33.34 17.82 -42.49
C ALA A 476 -34.58 17.01 -42.08
N PHE A 477 -35.73 17.58 -42.47
CA PHE A 477 -37.08 17.03 -42.59
C PHE A 477 -38.15 17.40 -41.54
N PRO A 478 -39.36 17.77 -42.02
CA PRO A 478 -40.31 18.61 -41.30
C PRO A 478 -41.36 17.82 -40.50
N THR A 479 -41.93 18.53 -39.53
CA THR A 479 -43.10 18.23 -38.73
C THR A 479 -44.19 17.41 -39.42
N PHE A 480 -44.56 16.27 -38.81
CA PHE A 480 -45.93 15.77 -38.82
C PHE A 480 -46.35 15.35 -37.41
N ASN A 481 -47.40 16.02 -36.92
CA ASN A 481 -48.26 15.61 -35.82
C ASN A 481 -48.82 14.21 -36.07
N LEU A 482 -48.60 13.27 -35.14
CA LEU A 482 -49.41 12.07 -34.99
C LEU A 482 -49.63 11.76 -33.50
N GLN A 483 -50.84 11.30 -33.22
CA GLN A 483 -51.51 11.20 -31.92
C GLN A 483 -50.92 10.16 -30.95
N PRO A 484 -51.18 10.30 -29.63
CA PRO A 484 -50.45 9.64 -28.55
C PRO A 484 -51.01 8.25 -28.21
N SER A 485 -50.79 7.25 -29.07
CA SER A 485 -51.28 5.90 -28.75
C SER A 485 -50.54 4.70 -29.36
N ASN A 486 -49.26 4.82 -29.76
CA ASN A 486 -48.40 3.64 -30.07
C ASN A 486 -46.88 3.99 -30.10
N LEU A 487 -46.39 4.64 -29.05
CA LEU A 487 -44.94 4.87 -28.82
C LEU A 487 -44.48 4.01 -27.64
N PRO A 488 -43.47 3.14 -27.79
CA PRO A 488 -42.86 2.49 -26.64
C PRO A 488 -42.16 3.56 -25.79
N THR A 489 -42.60 3.68 -24.55
CA THR A 489 -41.93 4.44 -23.51
C THR A 489 -40.51 3.91 -23.27
N SER A 490 -39.56 4.84 -23.20
CA SER A 490 -38.13 4.71 -22.85
C SER A 490 -37.21 4.04 -23.88
N LEU A 491 -36.32 4.85 -24.45
CA LEU A 491 -34.95 4.41 -24.73
C LEU A 491 -34.03 5.31 -23.90
N ASP A 492 -34.08 5.01 -22.60
CA ASP A 492 -33.15 5.47 -21.60
C ASP A 492 -31.80 4.81 -21.92
N LEU A 493 -30.79 5.60 -22.31
CA LEU A 493 -29.46 5.11 -22.64
C LEU A 493 -28.84 4.29 -21.50
N ASN A 494 -29.25 4.54 -20.26
CA ASN A 494 -28.87 3.72 -19.11
C ASN A 494 -29.58 2.36 -19.14
N ARG A 495 -30.84 2.30 -19.57
CA ARG A 495 -31.59 1.04 -19.71
C ARG A 495 -31.05 0.20 -20.86
N ALA A 496 -30.70 0.78 -22.00
CA ALA A 496 -30.08 0.03 -23.10
C ALA A 496 -28.70 -0.54 -22.71
N TYR A 497 -27.92 0.21 -21.94
CA TYR A 497 -26.65 -0.24 -21.35
C TYR A 497 -26.88 -1.36 -20.32
N LEU A 498 -27.86 -1.22 -19.43
CA LEU A 498 -28.23 -2.23 -18.44
C LEU A 498 -28.81 -3.50 -19.10
N GLU A 499 -29.63 -3.37 -20.14
CA GLU A 499 -30.19 -4.48 -20.91
C GLU A 499 -29.09 -5.25 -21.66
N THR A 500 -28.06 -4.60 -22.17
CA THR A 500 -26.89 -5.28 -22.76
C THR A 500 -26.01 -6.01 -21.74
N ILE A 501 -26.04 -5.56 -20.47
CA ILE A 501 -25.39 -6.26 -19.35
C ILE A 501 -26.27 -7.45 -18.89
N GLU A 502 -27.59 -7.28 -18.81
CA GLU A 502 -28.55 -8.32 -18.42
C GLU A 502 -28.73 -9.42 -19.47
N GLN A 503 -28.62 -9.09 -20.76
CA GLN A 503 -28.65 -10.05 -21.87
C GLN A 503 -27.31 -10.78 -22.07
N GLY A 504 -26.30 -10.51 -21.24
CA GLY A 504 -24.99 -11.16 -21.28
C GLY A 504 -24.13 -10.77 -22.48
N ILE A 505 -24.45 -9.66 -23.16
CA ILE A 505 -23.78 -9.18 -24.37
C ILE A 505 -22.52 -8.36 -24.00
N MET A 506 -22.50 -7.71 -22.84
CA MET A 506 -21.33 -7.03 -22.27
C MET A 506 -21.00 -7.57 -20.87
N ALA A 507 -19.73 -7.95 -20.67
CA ALA A 507 -19.23 -8.36 -19.36
C ALA A 507 -18.95 -7.15 -18.46
N ALA A 508 -19.69 -7.06 -17.34
CA ALA A 508 -19.42 -6.08 -16.30
C ALA A 508 -18.23 -6.54 -15.44
N GLN A 509 -17.06 -5.92 -15.59
CA GLN A 509 -16.05 -5.95 -14.54
C GLN A 509 -16.55 -5.04 -13.39
N TYR A 510 -16.60 -5.60 -12.18
CA TYR A 510 -17.13 -5.04 -10.93
C TYR A 510 -18.66 -5.20 -10.73
N LEU A 511 -19.08 -6.40 -10.33
CA LEU A 511 -20.39 -6.61 -9.71
C LEU A 511 -20.43 -5.98 -8.31
N ARG A 512 -21.28 -4.96 -8.14
CA ARG A 512 -21.80 -4.47 -6.86
C ARG A 512 -22.89 -5.38 -6.28
N SER A 513 -22.62 -6.69 -6.13
CA SER A 513 -23.62 -7.61 -5.55
C SER A 513 -23.37 -7.95 -4.08
N TRP A 514 -22.72 -7.04 -3.34
CA TRP A 514 -22.54 -7.13 -1.87
C TRP A 514 -23.35 -6.07 -1.09
N GLU A 515 -24.14 -5.23 -1.76
CA GLU A 515 -25.18 -4.45 -1.09
C GLU A 515 -26.46 -5.29 -1.06
N ALA A 516 -26.73 -5.89 0.10
CA ALA A 516 -28.04 -6.42 0.40
C ALA A 516 -29.09 -5.30 0.23
N ALA A 517 -30.12 -5.62 -0.55
CA ALA A 517 -31.39 -4.93 -0.73
C ALA A 517 -31.67 -3.78 0.25
N SER A 518 -31.59 -2.55 -0.25
CA SER A 518 -32.35 -1.43 0.29
C SER A 518 -33.19 -0.82 -0.84
N GLY A 519 -34.50 -1.05 -0.80
CA GLY A 519 -35.48 -0.35 -1.62
C GLY A 519 -36.52 -1.24 -2.29
N ASP A 520 -37.72 -1.26 -1.70
CA ASP A 520 -39.02 -1.60 -2.28
C ASP A 520 -39.41 -3.07 -2.49
N MET A 521 -39.88 -3.71 -1.40
CA MET A 521 -41.10 -4.54 -1.36
C MET A 521 -41.70 -4.56 0.08
N PRO A 522 -43.02 -4.78 0.25
CA PRO A 522 -43.81 -4.21 1.34
C PRO A 522 -43.74 -4.97 2.67
N THR A 523 -43.68 -4.18 3.75
CA THR A 523 -44.06 -4.48 5.15
C THR A 523 -44.06 -5.96 5.59
N ALA A 524 -43.03 -6.36 6.36
CA ALA A 524 -43.12 -7.54 7.22
C ALA A 524 -42.31 -7.34 8.53
N SER A 525 -43.06 -7.23 9.63
CA SER A 525 -42.81 -7.53 11.07
C SER A 525 -41.56 -7.00 11.81
N PRO A 526 -41.71 -6.47 13.06
CA PRO A 526 -40.63 -5.85 13.83
C PRO A 526 -39.80 -6.80 14.71
N ASP A 527 -39.61 -8.06 14.33
CA ASP A 527 -38.75 -9.00 15.07
C ASP A 527 -37.76 -9.68 14.12
N ASN A 528 -36.61 -9.03 13.84
CA ASN A 528 -35.41 -9.77 13.40
C ASN A 528 -34.12 -8.95 13.63
N THR A 529 -33.44 -9.20 14.74
CA THR A 529 -32.02 -8.87 14.93
C THR A 529 -31.18 -9.94 14.24
N ALA A 530 -30.91 -9.79 12.95
CA ALA A 530 -29.96 -10.66 12.24
C ALA A 530 -29.29 -9.90 11.08
N ASN A 531 -28.04 -9.53 11.30
CA ASN A 531 -27.08 -9.26 10.24
C ASN A 531 -26.93 -10.56 9.44
N PRO A 532 -27.17 -10.61 8.11
CA PRO A 532 -27.09 -11.87 7.38
C PRO A 532 -25.66 -12.40 7.41
N ASP A 533 -25.48 -13.53 8.08
CA ASP A 533 -24.26 -14.34 8.02
C ASP A 533 -23.99 -14.74 6.56
N PRO A 534 -22.82 -14.42 5.97
CA PRO A 534 -22.48 -14.80 4.60
C PRO A 534 -22.18 -16.30 4.44
N SER A 535 -22.47 -17.14 5.45
CA SER A 535 -22.29 -18.60 5.43
C SER A 535 -23.05 -19.35 4.33
N GLY A 536 -23.97 -18.68 3.62
CA GLY A 536 -24.68 -19.22 2.45
C GLY A 536 -24.31 -18.61 1.08
N ALA A 537 -23.33 -17.71 1.00
CA ALA A 537 -23.02 -16.99 -0.24
C ALA A 537 -22.02 -17.75 -1.14
N VAL A 538 -22.28 -17.77 -2.45
CA VAL A 538 -21.36 -18.30 -3.46
C VAL A 538 -20.46 -17.15 -3.96
N LEU A 539 -19.14 -17.30 -3.79
CA LEU A 539 -18.15 -16.34 -4.28
C LEU A 539 -17.66 -16.77 -5.66
N ILE A 540 -17.89 -15.93 -6.67
CA ILE A 540 -17.33 -16.08 -8.02
C ILE A 540 -16.18 -15.09 -8.17
N THR A 541 -14.98 -15.59 -8.42
CA THR A 541 -13.77 -14.76 -8.47
C THR A 541 -12.66 -15.49 -9.23
N PRO A 542 -11.70 -14.79 -9.86
CA PRO A 542 -10.50 -15.42 -10.39
C PRO A 542 -9.75 -16.20 -9.29
N ALA A 543 -9.16 -17.33 -9.66
CA ALA A 543 -8.46 -18.21 -8.72
C ALA A 543 -7.37 -17.47 -7.92
N THR A 544 -6.63 -16.55 -8.56
CA THR A 544 -5.61 -15.73 -7.91
C THR A 544 -6.19 -14.78 -6.88
N THR A 545 -7.31 -14.10 -7.19
CA THR A 545 -8.02 -13.21 -6.27
C THR A 545 -8.56 -13.95 -5.05
N PHE A 546 -9.07 -15.18 -5.23
CA PHE A 546 -9.47 -16.02 -4.10
C PHE A 546 -8.29 -16.32 -3.17
N LEU A 547 -7.13 -16.68 -3.72
CA LEU A 547 -5.94 -16.96 -2.91
C LEU A 547 -5.48 -15.75 -2.08
N VAL A 548 -5.60 -14.54 -2.62
CA VAL A 548 -5.29 -13.28 -1.92
C VAL A 548 -6.22 -13.04 -0.72
N SER A 549 -7.49 -13.44 -0.83
CA SER A 549 -8.45 -13.31 0.29
C SER A 549 -8.14 -14.23 1.49
N ASN A 550 -7.26 -15.22 1.28
CA ASN A 550 -6.78 -16.18 2.27
C ASN A 550 -7.87 -16.86 3.14
N ARG A 551 -9.06 -17.07 2.57
CA ARG A 551 -10.20 -17.67 3.28
C ARG A 551 -10.38 -19.14 2.90
N PRO A 552 -10.49 -20.09 3.85
CA PRO A 552 -10.85 -21.47 3.55
C PRO A 552 -12.35 -21.60 3.25
N VAL A 553 -12.70 -22.45 2.29
CA VAL A 553 -14.10 -22.78 1.93
C VAL A 553 -14.33 -24.28 2.00
N ASP A 554 -15.56 -24.69 2.19
CA ASP A 554 -15.92 -26.12 2.23
C ASP A 554 -15.92 -26.74 0.82
N TYR A 555 -16.36 -25.97 -0.19
CA TYR A 555 -16.48 -26.41 -1.58
C TYR A 555 -15.85 -25.40 -2.53
N GLN A 556 -15.23 -25.89 -3.61
CA GLN A 556 -14.75 -25.07 -4.72
C GLN A 556 -15.28 -25.58 -6.06
N PHE A 557 -15.57 -24.67 -6.99
CA PHE A 557 -15.97 -24.98 -8.36
C PHE A 557 -14.97 -24.28 -9.29
N TRP A 558 -14.09 -25.05 -9.93
CA TRP A 558 -13.11 -24.53 -10.88
C TRP A 558 -13.74 -24.53 -12.26
N LEU A 559 -14.04 -23.33 -12.76
CA LEU A 559 -14.67 -23.13 -14.06
C LEU A 559 -13.61 -23.09 -15.17
N ASP A 560 -13.98 -23.57 -16.35
CA ASP A 560 -13.15 -23.60 -17.55
C ASP A 560 -11.73 -24.13 -17.33
N ALA A 561 -11.61 -25.29 -16.69
CA ALA A 561 -10.32 -25.90 -16.39
C ALA A 561 -9.45 -26.19 -17.65
N GLY A 562 -10.08 -26.21 -18.84
CA GLY A 562 -9.42 -26.31 -20.15
C GLY A 562 -8.93 -24.98 -20.73
N SER A 563 -9.17 -23.84 -20.08
CA SER A 563 -8.65 -22.54 -20.53
C SER A 563 -7.12 -22.46 -20.38
N SER A 564 -6.45 -21.85 -21.36
CA SER A 564 -5.01 -21.55 -21.25
C SER A 564 -4.71 -20.51 -20.17
N GLY A 565 -5.70 -19.73 -19.73
CA GLY A 565 -5.55 -18.73 -18.66
C GLY A 565 -5.16 -19.31 -17.28
N TRP A 566 -5.39 -20.61 -17.05
CA TRP A 566 -4.88 -21.30 -15.86
C TRP A 566 -3.35 -21.50 -15.90
N TRP A 567 -2.77 -21.51 -17.09
CA TRP A 567 -1.37 -21.83 -17.37
C TRP A 567 -0.53 -20.59 -17.69
N GLU A 568 -1.01 -19.78 -18.64
CA GLU A 568 -0.31 -18.61 -19.14
C GLU A 568 -0.13 -17.55 -18.06
N ARG A 569 1.10 -17.08 -17.85
CA ARG A 569 1.34 -15.93 -16.97
C ARG A 569 0.65 -14.70 -17.54
N ILE A 570 0.22 -13.82 -16.66
CA ILE A 570 -0.15 -12.47 -17.08
C ILE A 570 1.14 -11.85 -17.65
N ALA A 571 1.11 -11.49 -18.93
CA ALA A 571 2.27 -10.91 -19.60
C ALA A 571 2.53 -9.52 -19.02
N GLN A 572 3.49 -9.44 -18.09
CA GLN A 572 3.94 -8.19 -17.47
C GLN A 572 5.43 -7.96 -17.81
N PRO A 573 5.73 -7.27 -18.92
CA PRO A 573 7.10 -7.10 -19.40
C PRO A 573 8.00 -6.33 -18.43
N LEU A 574 7.42 -5.45 -17.61
CA LEU A 574 8.14 -4.55 -16.71
C LEU A 574 8.37 -5.13 -15.31
N THR A 575 7.70 -6.22 -14.96
CA THR A 575 7.72 -6.83 -13.61
C THR A 575 7.90 -8.34 -13.71
N HIS A 576 8.82 -8.81 -14.57
CA HIS A 576 9.01 -10.23 -14.82
C HIS A 576 9.62 -10.94 -13.60
N PRO A 577 8.82 -11.62 -12.77
CA PRO A 577 9.21 -11.94 -11.39
C PRO A 577 10.36 -12.95 -11.34
N TYR A 578 10.52 -13.79 -12.36
CA TYR A 578 11.60 -14.78 -12.46
C TYR A 578 12.94 -14.22 -12.97
N ILE A 579 12.92 -13.09 -13.69
CA ILE A 579 14.14 -12.42 -14.18
C ILE A 579 14.64 -11.44 -13.13
N LEU A 580 13.72 -10.91 -12.31
CA LEU A 580 14.01 -9.97 -11.25
C LEU A 580 14.42 -10.64 -9.92
N THR A 581 14.50 -11.99 -9.88
CA THR A 581 15.04 -12.70 -8.71
C THR A 581 16.56 -12.54 -8.62
N ALA A 582 17.10 -12.45 -7.40
CA ALA A 582 18.54 -12.31 -7.15
C ALA A 582 19.41 -13.42 -7.75
N ASP A 583 18.83 -14.59 -8.00
CA ASP A 583 19.51 -15.76 -8.56
C ASP A 583 19.56 -15.75 -10.10
N TRP A 584 18.97 -14.76 -10.76
CA TRP A 584 18.99 -14.65 -12.23
C TRP A 584 20.31 -14.06 -12.71
N GLU A 585 21.07 -14.82 -13.51
CA GLU A 585 22.35 -14.37 -14.05
C GLU A 585 22.18 -13.14 -14.97
N PRO A 586 22.79 -11.99 -14.63
CA PRO A 586 22.69 -10.79 -15.45
C PRO A 586 23.19 -11.03 -16.87
N GLY A 587 22.34 -10.71 -17.86
CA GLY A 587 22.65 -10.91 -19.28
C GLY A 587 22.23 -12.27 -19.85
N ARG A 588 21.76 -13.22 -19.04
CA ARG A 588 21.12 -14.46 -19.53
C ARG A 588 19.74 -14.12 -20.11
N PRO A 589 19.46 -14.45 -21.39
CA PRO A 589 18.14 -14.23 -21.97
C PRO A 589 17.11 -15.20 -21.37
N TRP A 590 15.89 -14.73 -21.16
CA TRP A 590 14.73 -15.58 -20.83
C TRP A 590 14.32 -16.37 -22.07
N THR A 591 14.35 -17.70 -21.97
CA THR A 591 14.05 -18.59 -23.10
C THR A 591 12.65 -19.18 -22.99
N ASP A 592 12.13 -19.74 -24.08
CA ASP A 592 10.87 -20.49 -24.07
C ASP A 592 10.88 -21.65 -23.06
N ALA A 593 12.05 -22.24 -22.82
CA ALA A 593 12.20 -23.29 -21.81
C ALA A 593 12.01 -22.73 -20.38
N ASP A 594 12.52 -21.53 -20.11
CA ASP A 594 12.30 -20.84 -18.83
C ASP A 594 10.82 -20.43 -18.68
N GLU A 595 10.18 -19.97 -19.77
CA GLU A 595 8.75 -19.64 -19.80
C GLU A 595 7.89 -20.86 -19.44
N VAL A 596 8.13 -22.00 -20.08
CA VAL A 596 7.40 -23.24 -19.80
C VAL A 596 7.65 -23.72 -18.37
N ALA A 597 8.89 -23.61 -17.85
CA ALA A 597 9.21 -23.98 -16.48
C ALA A 597 8.50 -23.08 -15.46
N GLY A 598 8.48 -21.76 -15.69
CA GLY A 598 7.79 -20.79 -14.84
C GLY A 598 6.27 -20.98 -14.83
N GLN A 599 5.67 -21.18 -16.01
CA GLN A 599 4.24 -21.49 -16.13
C GLN A 599 3.87 -22.78 -15.39
N ARG A 600 4.74 -23.80 -15.44
CA ARG A 600 4.56 -25.05 -14.70
C ARG A 600 4.59 -24.87 -13.19
N ASP A 601 5.58 -24.15 -12.68
CA ASP A 601 5.68 -23.86 -11.24
C ASP A 601 4.50 -23.01 -10.75
N ARG A 602 4.09 -22.02 -11.54
CA ARG A 602 2.90 -21.20 -11.23
C ARG A 602 1.63 -22.03 -11.17
N LEU A 603 1.36 -22.87 -12.17
CA LEU A 603 0.19 -23.73 -12.17
C LEU A 603 0.20 -24.66 -10.94
N TYR A 604 1.36 -25.24 -10.63
CA TYR A 604 1.53 -26.07 -9.43
C TYR A 604 1.18 -25.31 -8.14
N ARG A 605 1.73 -24.11 -7.94
CA ARG A 605 1.45 -23.29 -6.74
C ARG A 605 -0.01 -22.85 -6.66
N LEU A 606 -0.62 -22.49 -7.79
CA LEU A 606 -2.03 -22.11 -7.88
C LEU A 606 -2.92 -23.27 -7.42
N VAL A 607 -2.75 -24.44 -8.03
CA VAL A 607 -3.51 -25.66 -7.71
C VAL A 607 -3.29 -26.07 -6.24
N LEU A 608 -2.04 -26.05 -5.76
CA LEU A 608 -1.71 -26.35 -4.36
C LEU A 608 -2.34 -25.35 -3.38
N GLY A 609 -2.34 -24.06 -3.72
CA GLY A 609 -2.93 -23.01 -2.89
C GLY A 609 -4.44 -23.14 -2.77
N LEU A 610 -5.11 -23.49 -3.88
CA LEU A 610 -6.56 -23.67 -3.93
C LEU A 610 -6.98 -24.92 -3.16
N THR A 611 -6.31 -26.05 -3.44
CA THR A 611 -6.57 -27.33 -2.77
C THR A 611 -6.42 -27.24 -1.25
N ARG A 612 -5.37 -26.58 -0.74
CA ARG A 612 -5.17 -26.36 0.70
C ARG A 612 -6.26 -25.50 1.37
N ARG A 613 -7.01 -24.74 0.59
CA ARG A 613 -8.10 -23.87 1.07
C ARG A 613 -9.48 -24.46 0.81
N CYS A 614 -9.56 -25.71 0.36
CA CYS A 614 -10.79 -26.46 0.23
C CYS A 614 -10.85 -27.54 1.33
N ARG A 615 -11.90 -27.55 2.14
CA ARG A 615 -12.04 -28.51 3.25
C ARG A 615 -12.69 -29.83 2.84
N GLN A 616 -13.55 -29.82 1.82
CA GLN A 616 -14.32 -31.01 1.43
C GLN A 616 -14.09 -31.40 -0.04
N HIS A 617 -14.76 -30.75 -1.00
CA HIS A 617 -14.77 -31.18 -2.39
C HIS A 617 -14.45 -30.06 -3.38
N ILE A 618 -13.68 -30.41 -4.41
CA ILE A 618 -13.38 -29.56 -5.57
C ILE A 618 -14.09 -30.14 -6.77
N PHE A 619 -14.96 -29.34 -7.38
CA PHE A 619 -15.65 -29.67 -8.61
C PHE A 619 -14.92 -29.03 -9.78
N ILE A 620 -14.50 -29.84 -10.74
CA ILE A 620 -13.87 -29.38 -11.97
C ILE A 620 -14.95 -29.28 -13.04
N VAL A 621 -15.11 -28.09 -13.60
CA VAL A 621 -16.03 -27.82 -14.70
C VAL A 621 -15.20 -27.47 -15.94
N ASN A 622 -15.50 -28.13 -17.04
CA ASN A 622 -14.80 -27.91 -18.31
C ASN A 622 -15.81 -27.68 -19.43
N SER A 623 -15.48 -26.75 -20.34
CA SER A 623 -16.16 -26.58 -21.62
C SER A 623 -15.28 -27.15 -22.73
N GLU A 624 -15.88 -27.75 -23.76
CA GLU A 624 -15.13 -28.20 -24.94
C GLU A 624 -14.60 -27.00 -25.74
N VAL A 625 -15.32 -25.88 -25.72
CA VAL A 625 -15.04 -24.69 -26.53
C VAL A 625 -15.05 -23.45 -25.66
N GLY A 626 -14.05 -22.58 -25.83
CA GLY A 626 -13.93 -21.32 -25.09
C GLY A 626 -14.74 -20.18 -25.70
N GLU A 627 -14.71 -19.01 -25.05
CA GLU A 627 -15.46 -17.80 -25.44
C GLU A 627 -15.15 -17.29 -26.87
N GLN A 628 -14.00 -17.67 -27.42
CA GLN A 628 -13.58 -17.33 -28.79
C GLN A 628 -13.91 -18.43 -29.82
N GLY A 629 -14.62 -19.50 -29.44
CA GLY A 629 -14.98 -20.58 -30.35
C GLY A 629 -13.87 -21.62 -30.59
N TYR A 630 -12.76 -21.56 -29.86
CA TYR A 630 -11.65 -22.51 -29.96
C TYR A 630 -11.74 -23.64 -28.93
N GLU A 631 -11.26 -24.82 -29.32
CA GLU A 631 -11.18 -25.99 -28.44
C GLU A 631 -10.27 -25.70 -27.23
N GLN A 632 -10.77 -25.98 -26.03
CA GLN A 632 -10.03 -25.74 -24.79
C GLN A 632 -9.10 -26.93 -24.47
N ARG A 633 -7.79 -26.70 -24.58
CA ARG A 633 -6.73 -27.70 -24.34
C ARG A 633 -5.66 -27.24 -23.34
N GLY A 634 -6.07 -26.48 -22.33
CA GLY A 634 -5.20 -25.95 -21.28
C GLY A 634 -4.47 -27.04 -20.50
N GLN A 635 -3.28 -26.71 -19.99
CA GLN A 635 -2.39 -27.66 -19.30
C GLN A 635 -3.00 -28.20 -17.99
N LEU A 636 -3.86 -27.44 -17.32
CA LEU A 636 -4.57 -27.92 -16.13
C LEU A 636 -5.48 -29.11 -16.45
N LEU A 637 -6.25 -29.02 -17.53
CA LEU A 637 -7.10 -30.12 -17.98
C LEU A 637 -6.28 -31.37 -18.35
N VAL A 638 -5.14 -31.19 -19.03
CA VAL A 638 -4.23 -32.30 -19.36
C VAL A 638 -3.73 -32.99 -18.09
N ALA A 639 -3.29 -32.22 -17.09
CA ALA A 639 -2.83 -32.75 -15.81
C ALA A 639 -3.95 -33.50 -15.06
N LEU A 640 -5.17 -32.95 -15.03
CA LEU A 640 -6.33 -33.59 -14.41
C LEU A 640 -6.71 -34.89 -15.11
N GLN A 641 -6.68 -34.94 -16.45
CA GLN A 641 -6.93 -36.16 -17.21
C GLN A 641 -5.87 -37.24 -16.95
N GLN A 642 -4.60 -36.85 -16.80
CA GLN A 642 -3.54 -37.79 -16.43
C GLN A 642 -3.75 -38.36 -15.03
N MET A 643 -4.09 -37.51 -14.06
CA MET A 643 -4.41 -37.91 -12.69
C MET A 643 -5.61 -38.86 -12.67
N LEU A 644 -6.71 -38.53 -13.35
CA LEU A 644 -7.91 -39.37 -13.40
C LEU A 644 -7.63 -40.72 -14.07
N ARG A 645 -6.80 -40.76 -15.12
CA ARG A 645 -6.36 -42.03 -15.74
C ARG A 645 -5.48 -42.86 -14.82
N GLN A 646 -4.63 -42.20 -14.02
CA GLN A 646 -3.80 -42.90 -13.04
C GLN A 646 -4.67 -43.49 -11.92
N MET A 647 -5.62 -42.71 -11.38
CA MET A 647 -6.58 -43.19 -10.39
C MET A 647 -7.42 -44.36 -10.92
N GLN A 648 -7.88 -44.30 -12.17
CA GLN A 648 -8.60 -45.41 -12.80
C GLN A 648 -7.71 -46.66 -12.94
N ARG A 649 -6.42 -46.51 -13.26
CA ARG A 649 -5.49 -47.67 -13.33
C ARG A 649 -5.26 -48.28 -11.95
N GLU A 650 -5.08 -47.45 -10.93
CA GLU A 650 -4.93 -47.90 -9.54
C GLU A 650 -6.20 -48.62 -9.03
N GLU A 651 -7.40 -48.13 -9.35
CA GLU A 651 -8.68 -48.83 -9.06
C GLU A 651 -8.87 -50.12 -9.87
N THR A 652 -8.25 -50.24 -11.06
CA THR A 652 -8.34 -51.45 -11.90
C THR A 652 -7.32 -52.51 -11.48
N ASP A 653 -6.14 -52.09 -11.01
CA ASP A 653 -5.11 -52.96 -10.44
C ASP A 653 -5.53 -53.46 -9.04
N GLU A 654 -6.20 -52.65 -8.21
CA GLU A 654 -6.81 -53.13 -6.96
C GLU A 654 -7.93 -54.17 -7.22
N LYS A 655 -8.72 -54.01 -8.29
CA LYS A 655 -9.75 -54.98 -8.72
C LYS A 655 -9.21 -56.21 -9.47
N GLN A 656 -7.93 -56.24 -9.83
CA GLN A 656 -7.25 -57.44 -10.33
C GLN A 656 -6.44 -58.17 -9.25
N ILE A 657 -6.32 -57.57 -8.06
CA ILE A 657 -5.68 -58.14 -6.87
C ILE A 657 -6.73 -58.65 -5.85
N GLU A 658 -8.00 -58.30 -6.00
CA GLU A 658 -9.15 -59.06 -5.47
C GLU A 658 -9.58 -60.19 -6.43
#